data_AF-A0A847Y0H5-F1
#
_entry.id   AF-A0A847Y0H5-F1
#
_cell.length_a   1.000
_cell.length_b   1.000
_cell.length_c   1.000
_cell.angle_alpha   90.00
_cell.angle_beta   90.00
_cell.angle_gamma   90.00
#
_symmetry.space_group_name_H-M   'P 1'
#
loop_
_entity.id
_entity.type
_entity.pdbx_description
1 polymer ?
#
loop_
_entity_poly.entity_id
_entity_poly.type
_entity_poly.pdbx_seq_one_letter_code
_entity_poly.pdbx_strand_id
1 'polypeptide(L)'
;MKSNSVSTIFISILCGMAAGFLIGTQVFTVWAAARTNGLFILTITSLGCVILFGLLICYTGRNTIQKLPRESRTILLVALAGFSGLMTITFPLPQRLTPDRFQTLVIRPVEESSAILIEEVKINGGPVILADHLPSTGWQITPYGVESDGKSAIPFVIQKMGEQTSTVEILLGKGPQYGQARLRLGWQEQLADLYLPATESETIFRFTSPADPIVWDTIFHLSIWFLIFGISLIFLSIILSGEQLASLANFFAKKSRSMLFWIVISFLFWYGFAYVHSVFFDASHFMQNGNFLPAIRPIGNDLNLILKAGDSVVSGGSPYVGANKYPPFATVLFVPLAIIDKQAAFQIQTILTYLSYALVTLFTPLVFSRNRTLPAFSWLLFGIGLFSYGLSFEIERGQFNLTAIACTFFAIYLFHRFPRQRWLAYILFTFGIQLKLYPAIFILFFVDDWKKWKETLLRWCGIGLANVLLLFILGKDIALTYLSSLFVMVNTAGVIDWPGSHSVFGFLGFVNYSLNLPAGIIKAFEICLQFVVLLMVLYCAYRAYRENRLLDPYLFLSCTLAALTLPALSHDYTLSYLVGPVIWLLAYLEENQADSSGQAALAAGQNLIPIVLLVFCFTGTFFSYLQKPVLLQNQFPALFIMLVCTALLAKRDTTTVMKDLT
;
A
#
# COMPACT_ATOMS: atom_id res chain seq x y z
N MET A 1 -13.18 11.14 43.94
CA MET A 1 -13.43 11.56 42.54
C MET A 1 -12.26 12.42 42.03
N LYS A 2 -11.17 11.79 41.57
CA LYS A 2 -9.98 12.45 40.99
C LYS A 2 -9.64 11.80 39.63
N SER A 3 -10.63 11.76 38.75
CA SER A 3 -10.56 11.05 37.47
C SER A 3 -11.33 11.85 36.45
N ASN A 4 -10.60 12.54 35.56
CA ASN A 4 -10.96 12.86 34.15
C ASN A 4 -10.15 14.05 33.61
N SER A 5 -9.44 14.79 34.47
CA SER A 5 -8.52 15.83 34.00
C SER A 5 -7.42 15.28 33.11
N VAL A 6 -6.84 14.11 33.41
CA VAL A 6 -5.72 13.52 32.63
C VAL A 6 -6.07 13.27 31.16
N SER A 7 -7.28 12.77 30.88
CA SER A 7 -7.74 12.47 29.52
C SER A 7 -8.02 13.73 28.72
N THR A 8 -8.70 14.71 29.34
CA THR A 8 -8.96 16.02 28.74
C THR A 8 -7.65 16.77 28.49
N ILE A 9 -6.70 16.68 29.42
CA ILE A 9 -5.35 17.25 29.29
C ILE A 9 -4.58 16.60 28.15
N PHE A 10 -4.64 15.27 28.01
CA PHE A 10 -3.97 14.56 26.92
C PHE A 10 -4.54 14.93 25.54
N ILE A 11 -5.87 15.07 25.44
CA ILE A 11 -6.55 15.50 24.22
C ILE A 11 -6.23 16.97 23.90
N SER A 12 -6.25 17.87 24.90
CA SER A 12 -5.86 19.27 24.71
C SER A 12 -4.39 19.44 24.34
N ILE A 13 -3.50 18.59 24.84
CA ILE A 13 -2.08 18.55 24.45
C ILE A 13 -1.93 18.06 23.01
N LEU A 14 -2.61 16.99 22.61
CA LEU A 14 -2.60 16.52 21.22
C LEU A 14 -3.17 17.54 20.25
N CYS A 15 -4.28 18.20 20.60
CA CYS A 15 -4.88 19.27 19.81
C CYS A 15 -3.97 20.51 19.75
N GLY A 16 -3.30 20.88 20.84
CA GLY A 16 -2.34 21.98 20.87
C GLY A 16 -1.05 21.68 20.08
N MET A 17 -0.58 20.42 20.10
CA MET A 17 0.54 19.96 19.28
C MET A 17 0.17 19.94 17.80
N ALA A 18 -1.02 19.47 17.45
CA ALA A 18 -1.54 19.52 16.09
C ALA A 18 -1.70 20.97 15.61
N ALA A 19 -2.32 21.85 16.41
CA ALA A 19 -2.49 23.27 16.08
C ALA A 19 -1.17 24.04 15.99
N GLY A 20 -0.20 23.77 16.88
CA GLY A 20 1.14 24.35 16.82
C GLY A 20 1.96 23.87 15.63
N PHE A 21 1.86 22.58 15.29
CA PHE A 21 2.46 22.01 14.08
C PHE A 21 1.86 22.63 12.81
N LEU A 22 0.53 22.74 12.75
CA LEU A 22 -0.21 23.45 11.71
C LEU A 22 0.24 24.90 11.52
N ILE A 23 0.21 25.71 12.58
CA ILE A 23 0.52 27.14 12.54
C ILE A 23 2.00 27.34 12.20
N GLY A 24 2.89 26.50 12.75
CA GLY A 24 4.31 26.51 12.39
C GLY A 24 4.53 26.21 10.91
N THR A 25 3.85 25.20 10.36
CA THR A 25 3.97 24.82 8.95
C THR A 25 3.39 25.88 7.99
N GLN A 26 2.28 26.52 8.36
CA GLN A 26 1.68 27.64 7.62
C GLN A 26 2.59 28.88 7.61
N VAL A 27 3.21 29.22 8.75
CA VAL A 27 4.12 30.38 8.85
C VAL A 27 5.42 30.15 8.09
N PHE A 28 5.87 28.89 7.94
CA PHE A 28 7.05 28.54 7.16
C PHE A 28 6.88 28.70 5.64
N THR A 29 5.65 28.70 5.12
CA THR A 29 5.40 28.48 3.69
C THR A 29 4.57 29.56 3.01
N VAL A 30 3.89 30.42 3.77
CA VAL A 30 3.02 31.45 3.18
C VAL A 30 3.78 32.70 2.70
N TRP A 31 5.06 32.92 3.04
CA TRP A 31 5.75 34.15 2.61
C TRP A 31 7.18 33.93 2.10
N ALA A 32 7.41 34.37 0.87
CA ALA A 32 8.72 34.67 0.27
C ALA A 32 9.43 35.85 0.98
N ALA A 33 9.49 35.83 2.32
CA ALA A 33 10.25 36.80 3.09
C ALA A 33 11.69 36.31 3.27
N ALA A 34 12.65 37.23 3.18
CA ALA A 34 14.08 36.93 3.32
C ALA A 34 14.35 36.07 4.56
N ARG A 35 15.25 35.09 4.40
CA ARG A 35 15.65 34.02 5.35
C ARG A 35 15.72 34.44 6.83
N THR A 36 16.06 35.69 7.12
CA THR A 36 16.17 36.27 8.46
C THR A 36 14.82 36.46 9.16
N ASN A 37 13.76 36.82 8.43
CA ASN A 37 12.43 37.07 9.01
C ASN A 37 11.70 35.76 9.33
N GLY A 38 11.85 34.74 8.47
CA GLY A 38 11.32 33.40 8.72
C GLY A 38 11.93 32.75 9.96
N LEU A 39 13.25 32.89 10.15
CA LEU A 39 13.94 32.36 11.33
C LEU A 39 13.52 33.09 12.62
N PHE A 40 13.32 34.40 12.57
CA PHE A 40 12.89 35.21 13.71
C PHE A 40 11.46 34.87 14.14
N ILE A 41 10.53 34.80 13.18
CA ILE A 41 9.13 34.44 13.45
C ILE A 41 9.05 32.99 13.93
N LEU A 42 9.79 32.06 13.30
CA LEU A 42 9.92 30.68 13.77
C LEU A 42 10.36 30.61 15.23
N THR A 43 11.40 31.39 15.58
CA THR A 43 11.94 31.42 16.93
C THR A 43 10.88 31.94 17.90
N ILE A 44 10.13 33.00 17.55
CA ILE A 44 9.08 33.55 18.40
C ILE A 44 7.86 32.61 18.52
N THR A 45 7.40 31.99 17.44
CA THR A 45 6.24 31.08 17.47
C THR A 45 6.59 29.76 18.17
N SER A 46 7.81 29.25 17.98
CA SER A 46 8.31 28.08 18.72
C SER A 46 8.50 28.42 20.20
N LEU A 47 9.05 29.58 20.53
CA LEU A 47 9.19 30.06 21.90
C LEU A 47 7.81 30.27 22.55
N GLY A 48 6.85 30.82 21.81
CA GLY A 48 5.46 30.99 22.22
C GLY A 48 4.79 29.64 22.50
N CYS A 49 4.95 28.64 21.63
CA CYS A 49 4.43 27.29 21.83
C CYS A 49 5.12 26.58 22.99
N VAL A 50 6.44 26.73 23.17
CA VAL A 50 7.20 26.18 24.31
C VAL A 50 6.77 26.84 25.63
N ILE A 51 6.54 28.15 25.64
CA ILE A 51 6.03 28.88 26.80
C ILE A 51 4.60 28.46 27.10
N LEU A 52 3.71 28.38 26.10
CA LEU A 52 2.32 27.94 26.30
C LEU A 52 2.26 26.48 26.78
N PHE A 53 3.11 25.61 26.23
CA PHE A 53 3.25 24.21 26.63
C PHE A 53 3.85 24.06 28.03
N GLY A 54 4.85 24.87 28.36
CA GLY A 54 5.43 24.95 29.71
C GLY A 54 4.45 25.47 30.74
N LEU A 55 3.64 26.49 30.39
CA LEU A 55 2.56 27.01 31.21
C LEU A 55 1.43 25.98 31.35
N LEU A 56 1.07 25.24 30.29
CA LEU A 56 0.11 24.14 30.35
C LEU A 56 0.64 22.99 31.21
N ILE A 57 1.91 22.60 31.13
CA ILE A 57 2.54 21.59 32.00
C ILE A 57 2.56 22.06 33.47
N CYS A 58 2.89 23.33 33.72
CA CYS A 58 2.87 23.93 35.05
C CYS A 58 1.46 24.05 35.61
N TYR A 59 0.46 24.38 34.79
CA TYR A 59 -0.95 24.56 35.15
C TYR A 59 -1.70 23.24 35.31
N THR A 60 -1.40 22.23 34.48
CA THR A 60 -2.05 20.90 34.50
C THR A 60 -1.49 19.93 35.55
N GLY A 61 -0.38 20.29 36.19
CA GLY A 61 0.02 19.74 37.48
C GLY A 61 1.31 18.92 37.43
N ARG A 62 2.32 19.43 38.17
CA ARG A 62 3.59 18.77 38.55
C ARG A 62 3.47 17.28 38.95
N ASN A 63 2.29 16.82 39.37
CA ASN A 63 2.06 15.50 39.96
C ASN A 63 1.74 14.36 38.98
N THR A 64 1.42 14.63 37.71
CA THR A 64 1.00 13.57 36.76
C THR A 64 2.18 13.03 35.96
N ILE A 65 3.07 13.91 35.49
CA ILE A 65 4.28 13.53 34.73
C ILE A 65 5.32 12.86 35.65
N GLN A 66 5.40 13.27 36.92
CA GLN A 66 6.31 12.66 37.91
C GLN A 66 5.96 11.20 38.24
N LYS A 67 4.70 10.78 38.01
CA LYS A 67 4.24 9.41 38.26
C LYS A 67 4.55 8.42 37.15
N LEU A 68 4.96 8.89 35.96
CA LEU A 68 5.40 7.99 34.90
C LEU A 68 6.77 7.38 35.29
N PRO A 69 6.95 6.06 35.14
CA PRO A 69 8.26 5.43 35.28
C PRO A 69 9.29 6.16 34.41
N ARG A 70 10.51 6.33 34.92
CA ARG A 70 11.58 7.09 34.25
C ARG A 70 11.82 6.57 32.83
N GLU A 71 11.73 5.26 32.63
CA GLU A 71 11.84 4.59 31.33
C GLU A 71 10.71 4.98 30.37
N SER A 72 9.46 5.04 30.83
CA SER A 72 8.32 5.47 29.99
C SER A 72 8.40 6.94 29.61
N ARG A 73 8.93 7.79 30.50
CA ARG A 73 9.23 9.19 30.18
C ARG A 73 10.31 9.29 29.10
N THR A 74 11.39 8.53 29.24
CA THR A 74 12.47 8.52 28.24
C THR A 74 12.01 7.95 26.91
N ILE A 75 11.22 6.86 26.90
CA ILE A 75 10.67 6.28 25.67
C ILE A 75 9.69 7.23 25.00
N LEU A 76 8.82 7.92 25.76
CA LEU A 76 7.91 8.92 25.20
C LEU A 76 8.68 10.10 24.61
N LEU A 77 9.71 10.60 25.31
CA LEU A 77 10.56 11.69 24.84
C LEU A 77 11.42 11.27 23.63
N VAL A 78 11.93 10.04 23.59
CA VAL A 78 12.69 9.48 22.46
C VAL A 78 11.78 9.14 21.29
N ALA A 79 10.55 8.70 21.52
CA ALA A 79 9.56 8.48 20.46
C ALA A 79 9.06 9.81 19.89
N LEU A 80 8.86 10.84 20.72
CA LEU A 80 8.52 12.19 20.27
C LEU A 80 9.69 12.87 19.57
N ALA A 81 10.92 12.74 20.08
CA ALA A 81 12.12 13.26 19.44
C ALA A 81 12.50 12.46 18.19
N GLY A 82 12.25 11.16 18.19
CA GLY A 82 12.46 10.25 17.07
C GLY A 82 11.41 10.43 16.00
N PHE A 83 10.15 10.68 16.34
CA PHE A 83 9.08 11.04 15.40
C PHE A 83 9.27 12.47 14.89
N SER A 84 9.63 13.42 15.74
CA SER A 84 9.99 14.78 15.32
C SER A 84 11.24 14.78 14.44
N GLY A 85 12.26 13.99 14.78
CA GLY A 85 13.46 13.78 13.98
C GLY A 85 13.18 13.05 12.67
N LEU A 86 12.35 12.00 12.68
CA LEU A 86 11.88 11.32 11.46
C LEU A 86 11.15 12.34 10.59
N MET A 87 10.19 13.07 11.13
CA MET A 87 9.46 14.12 10.40
C MET A 87 10.39 15.23 9.90
N THR A 88 11.44 15.60 10.64
CA THR A 88 12.43 16.62 10.21
C THR A 88 13.42 16.08 9.16
N ILE A 89 13.65 14.76 9.12
CA ILE A 89 14.54 14.09 8.16
C ILE A 89 13.75 13.61 6.92
N THR A 90 12.46 13.27 7.08
CA THR A 90 11.56 12.78 6.02
C THR A 90 10.72 13.89 5.40
N PHE A 91 10.56 15.04 6.06
CA PHE A 91 10.34 16.30 5.37
C PHE A 91 11.72 16.86 5.06
N PRO A 92 12.29 16.61 3.87
CA PRO A 92 13.26 17.54 3.37
C PRO A 92 12.60 18.92 3.44
N LEU A 93 13.08 19.79 4.36
CA LEU A 93 12.96 21.22 4.18
C LEU A 93 13.34 21.45 2.73
N PRO A 94 12.50 22.10 1.90
CA PRO A 94 12.77 22.25 0.48
C PRO A 94 13.96 23.17 0.31
N GLN A 95 15.16 22.66 0.58
CA GLN A 95 16.38 23.12 -0.03
C GLN A 95 16.28 22.57 -1.45
N ARG A 96 15.59 23.32 -2.30
CA ARG A 96 15.47 23.09 -3.75
C ARG A 96 14.58 21.92 -4.19
N LEU A 97 13.53 21.58 -3.43
CA LEU A 97 12.47 20.72 -3.93
C LEU A 97 11.40 21.56 -4.63
N THR A 98 11.73 22.04 -5.81
CA THR A 98 10.77 21.87 -6.90
C THR A 98 11.20 20.57 -7.59
N PRO A 99 10.40 19.50 -7.58
CA PRO A 99 10.50 18.58 -8.71
C PRO A 99 10.29 19.44 -9.97
N ASP A 100 10.96 19.10 -11.07
CA ASP A 100 10.71 19.72 -12.38
C ASP A 100 11.48 21.03 -12.66
N ARG A 101 12.80 20.89 -12.83
CA ARG A 101 13.46 21.60 -13.94
C ARG A 101 13.24 20.90 -15.29
N PHE A 102 12.64 19.71 -15.32
CA PHE A 102 12.46 18.95 -16.55
C PHE A 102 10.97 18.75 -16.84
N GLN A 103 10.49 19.28 -17.96
CA GLN A 103 9.25 18.83 -18.57
C GLN A 103 9.59 17.63 -19.45
N THR A 104 9.09 16.44 -19.13
CA THR A 104 9.33 15.23 -19.93
C THR A 104 8.02 14.77 -20.55
N LEU A 105 7.79 15.16 -21.80
CA LEU A 105 6.69 14.61 -22.60
C LEU A 105 7.13 13.26 -23.17
N VAL A 106 6.47 12.20 -22.74
CA VAL A 106 6.65 10.85 -23.29
C VAL A 106 5.45 10.56 -24.18
N ILE A 107 5.67 10.03 -25.39
CA ILE A 107 4.61 9.54 -26.29
C ILE A 107 4.98 8.10 -26.66
N ARG A 108 4.05 7.16 -26.46
CA ARG A 108 4.25 5.72 -26.74
C ARG A 108 3.08 5.16 -27.56
N PRO A 109 3.35 4.29 -28.55
CA PRO A 109 2.35 3.41 -29.11
C PRO A 109 1.85 2.42 -28.06
N VAL A 110 0.53 2.27 -27.92
CA VAL A 110 -0.08 1.29 -26.98
C VAL A 110 -0.31 -0.07 -27.64
N GLU A 111 -0.39 -0.14 -28.98
CA GLU A 111 -0.48 -1.40 -29.73
C GLU A 111 0.68 -1.54 -30.74
N GLU A 112 1.26 -2.75 -30.85
CA GLU A 112 2.44 -3.10 -31.66
C GLU A 112 2.26 -2.99 -33.20
N SER A 113 1.13 -2.46 -33.67
CA SER A 113 0.81 -2.40 -35.11
C SER A 113 0.38 -1.03 -35.63
N SER A 114 0.21 -0.02 -34.78
CA SER A 114 -0.28 1.30 -35.19
C SER A 114 0.83 2.35 -35.10
N ALA A 115 1.25 2.88 -36.25
CA ALA A 115 2.15 4.05 -36.32
C ALA A 115 1.55 5.23 -35.56
N ILE A 116 2.34 6.12 -34.97
CA ILE A 116 1.83 7.38 -34.39
C ILE A 116 2.44 8.53 -35.16
N LEU A 117 1.61 9.43 -35.70
CA LEU A 117 2.07 10.68 -36.31
C LEU A 117 1.91 11.86 -35.33
N ILE A 118 3.04 12.45 -34.97
CA ILE A 118 3.12 13.69 -34.19
C ILE A 118 3.35 14.84 -35.18
N GLU A 119 2.33 15.65 -35.43
CA GLU A 119 2.44 16.78 -36.36
C GLU A 119 3.15 17.96 -35.70
N GLU A 120 2.74 18.32 -34.49
CA GLU A 120 3.30 19.46 -33.78
C GLU A 120 3.23 19.25 -32.26
N VAL A 121 4.29 19.64 -31.55
CA VAL A 121 4.24 19.81 -30.10
C VAL A 121 4.56 21.26 -29.80
N LYS A 122 3.68 21.96 -29.09
CA LYS A 122 3.93 23.30 -28.56
C LYS A 122 4.14 23.21 -27.06
N ILE A 123 5.24 23.79 -26.61
CA ILE A 123 5.52 23.97 -25.19
C ILE A 123 5.55 25.47 -24.93
N ASN A 124 4.64 25.95 -24.08
CA ASN A 124 4.51 27.37 -23.72
C ASN A 124 4.09 28.24 -24.92
N GLY A 125 3.25 27.68 -25.80
CA GLY A 125 2.80 28.33 -27.03
C GLY A 125 3.85 28.40 -28.15
N GLY A 126 5.09 27.95 -27.91
CA GLY A 126 6.14 27.86 -28.93
C GLY A 126 6.29 26.43 -29.48
N PRO A 127 6.46 26.24 -30.80
CA PRO A 127 6.68 24.92 -31.38
C PRO A 127 8.01 24.31 -30.92
N VAL A 128 8.00 23.00 -30.69
CA VAL A 128 9.19 22.19 -30.41
C VAL A 128 9.68 21.58 -31.73
N ILE A 129 10.97 21.70 -31.99
CA ILE A 129 11.61 21.06 -33.15
C ILE A 129 11.70 19.56 -32.86
N LEU A 130 10.74 18.79 -33.38
CA LEU A 130 10.63 17.36 -33.12
C LEU A 130 11.88 16.57 -33.57
N ALA A 131 12.58 17.06 -34.59
CA ALA A 131 13.81 16.45 -35.10
C ALA A 131 14.91 16.31 -34.04
N ASP A 132 15.00 17.26 -33.10
CA ASP A 132 16.01 17.27 -32.03
C ASP A 132 15.75 16.20 -30.97
N HIS A 133 14.56 15.59 -30.99
CA HIS A 133 14.07 14.62 -30.01
C HIS A 133 13.83 13.23 -30.62
N LEU A 134 14.22 13.00 -31.88
CA LEU A 134 14.10 11.67 -32.49
C LEU A 134 14.97 10.65 -31.74
N PRO A 135 14.41 9.53 -31.27
CA PRO A 135 15.21 8.41 -30.81
C PRO A 135 16.01 7.82 -31.98
N SER A 136 17.09 7.10 -31.65
CA SER A 136 18.00 6.53 -32.64
C SER A 136 17.36 5.51 -33.58
N THR A 137 16.22 4.92 -33.20
CA THR A 137 15.46 3.96 -34.01
C THR A 137 13.95 4.08 -33.76
N GLY A 138 13.15 3.57 -34.70
CA GLY A 138 11.71 3.36 -34.55
C GLY A 138 10.83 4.58 -34.83
N TRP A 139 11.42 5.72 -35.18
CA TRP A 139 10.74 6.95 -35.55
C TRP A 139 11.41 7.57 -36.77
N GLN A 140 10.62 8.21 -37.63
CA GLN A 140 11.10 8.86 -38.84
C GLN A 140 10.44 10.24 -39.02
N ILE A 141 11.19 11.19 -39.58
CA ILE A 141 10.64 12.47 -40.00
C ILE A 141 9.95 12.26 -41.35
N THR A 142 8.69 12.69 -41.45
CA THR A 142 7.88 12.71 -42.66
C THR A 142 7.55 14.15 -43.05
N PRO A 143 7.01 14.42 -44.25
CA PRO A 143 6.52 15.75 -44.61
C PRO A 143 5.41 16.29 -43.68
N TYR A 144 4.78 15.41 -42.89
CA TYR A 144 3.66 15.75 -42.03
C TYR A 144 4.03 15.82 -40.54
N GLY A 145 5.25 15.44 -40.14
CA GLY A 145 5.65 15.39 -38.74
C GLY A 145 6.57 14.21 -38.42
N VAL A 146 6.58 13.75 -37.17
CA VAL A 146 7.38 12.58 -36.73
C VAL A 146 6.47 11.37 -36.58
N GLU A 147 6.76 10.31 -37.35
CA GLU A 147 5.95 9.10 -37.41
C GLU A 147 6.70 7.91 -36.78
N SER A 148 6.03 7.11 -35.95
CA SER A 148 6.59 5.84 -35.48
C SER A 148 6.45 4.74 -36.52
N ASP A 149 7.35 3.76 -36.55
CA ASP A 149 7.31 2.63 -37.49
C ASP A 149 6.17 1.60 -37.21
N GLY A 150 5.26 1.92 -36.29
CA GLY A 150 4.15 1.08 -35.84
C GLY A 150 4.53 -0.11 -34.95
N LYS A 151 5.79 -0.55 -34.97
CA LYS A 151 6.32 -1.68 -34.16
C LYS A 151 7.25 -1.22 -33.04
N SER A 152 7.61 0.05 -33.02
CA SER A 152 8.54 0.64 -32.08
C SER A 152 7.94 0.71 -30.69
N ALA A 153 8.51 -0.06 -29.77
CA ALA A 153 8.28 0.11 -28.33
C ALA A 153 9.03 1.33 -27.75
N ILE A 154 9.81 2.05 -28.59
CA ILE A 154 10.66 3.14 -28.13
C ILE A 154 9.80 4.40 -27.99
N PRO A 155 9.71 4.99 -26.78
CA PRO A 155 8.99 6.24 -26.59
C PRO A 155 9.64 7.39 -27.36
N PHE A 156 8.81 8.26 -27.93
CA PHE A 156 9.26 9.60 -28.31
C PHE A 156 9.29 10.46 -27.05
N VAL A 157 10.47 10.99 -26.68
CA VAL A 157 10.68 11.70 -25.41
C VAL A 157 11.20 13.10 -25.68
N ILE A 158 10.40 14.11 -25.33
CA ILE A 158 10.81 15.51 -25.31
C ILE A 158 11.12 15.88 -23.87
N GLN A 159 12.40 16.12 -23.56
CA GLN A 159 12.83 16.58 -22.25
C GLN A 159 13.37 18.02 -22.34
N LYS A 160 12.66 18.98 -21.72
CA LYS A 160 13.05 20.40 -21.72
C LYS A 160 13.47 20.84 -20.33
N MET A 161 14.65 21.46 -20.23
CA MET A 161 15.11 22.13 -19.01
C MET A 161 14.44 23.51 -18.88
N GLY A 162 13.72 23.78 -17.80
CA GLY A 162 13.10 25.08 -17.52
C GLY A 162 12.09 25.05 -16.37
N GLU A 163 11.72 26.22 -15.85
CA GLU A 163 10.58 26.34 -14.90
C GLU A 163 9.29 25.83 -15.57
N GLN A 164 8.45 25.12 -14.82
CA GLN A 164 7.11 24.69 -15.24
C GLN A 164 6.16 25.88 -15.39
N THR A 165 6.44 26.76 -16.35
CA THR A 165 5.52 27.81 -16.74
C THR A 165 4.87 27.38 -18.04
N SER A 166 3.56 27.16 -18.03
CA SER A 166 2.61 27.14 -19.16
C SER A 166 2.39 25.85 -19.99
N THR A 167 1.23 25.87 -20.64
CA THR A 167 0.51 24.83 -21.38
C THR A 167 1.39 24.07 -22.36
N VAL A 168 1.37 22.74 -22.28
CA VAL A 168 1.83 21.86 -23.38
C VAL A 168 0.62 21.56 -24.24
N GLU A 169 0.67 21.92 -25.52
CA GLU A 169 -0.31 21.57 -26.54
C GLU A 169 0.32 20.56 -27.49
N ILE A 170 -0.39 19.48 -27.78
CA ILE A 170 0.10 18.43 -28.67
C ILE A 170 -0.91 18.35 -29.80
N LEU A 171 -0.46 18.57 -31.03
CA LEU A 171 -1.24 18.33 -32.23
C LEU A 171 -0.85 16.96 -32.77
N LEU A 172 -1.81 16.03 -32.73
CA LEU A 172 -1.65 14.68 -33.24
C LEU A 172 -2.40 14.55 -34.57
N GLY A 173 -1.70 14.06 -35.59
CA GLY A 173 -2.18 14.01 -36.95
C GLY A 173 -2.91 12.73 -37.31
N LYS A 174 -4.05 12.90 -37.98
CA LYS A 174 -4.93 11.93 -38.68
C LYS A 174 -4.66 10.43 -38.51
N GLY A 175 -5.69 9.73 -37.99
CA GLY A 175 -6.45 8.64 -38.65
C GLY A 175 -7.27 7.72 -37.71
N PRO A 176 -8.26 6.96 -38.24
CA PRO A 176 -9.26 6.23 -37.45
C PRO A 176 -8.76 4.92 -36.79
N GLN A 177 -7.44 4.74 -36.65
CA GLN A 177 -6.82 3.46 -36.24
C GLN A 177 -5.69 3.62 -35.21
N TYR A 178 -5.50 4.81 -34.64
CA TYR A 178 -4.39 5.06 -33.73
C TYR A 178 -4.85 4.85 -32.29
N GLY A 179 -4.13 3.97 -31.57
CA GLY A 179 -4.46 3.53 -30.22
C GLY A 179 -4.35 4.64 -29.16
N GLN A 180 -4.04 4.29 -27.93
CA GLN A 180 -3.87 5.28 -26.86
C GLN A 180 -2.44 5.87 -26.89
N ALA A 181 -2.26 7.16 -26.62
CA ALA A 181 -0.98 7.74 -26.23
C ALA A 181 -0.97 7.98 -24.72
N ARG A 182 0.11 7.59 -24.07
CA ARG A 182 0.36 7.98 -22.68
C ARG A 182 1.15 9.27 -22.67
N LEU A 183 0.56 10.35 -22.19
CA LEU A 183 1.19 11.66 -22.05
C LEU A 183 1.55 11.88 -20.58
N ARG A 184 2.78 12.31 -20.30
CA ARG A 184 3.23 12.61 -18.93
C ARG A 184 3.80 14.03 -18.89
N LEU A 185 3.44 14.81 -17.87
CA LEU A 185 4.06 16.10 -17.54
C LEU A 185 4.34 16.13 -16.03
N GLY A 186 5.60 15.96 -15.65
CA GLY A 186 5.98 15.77 -14.24
C GLY A 186 5.28 14.53 -13.65
N TRP A 187 4.47 14.75 -12.60
CA TRP A 187 3.67 13.72 -11.93
C TRP A 187 2.29 13.47 -12.56
N GLN A 188 1.85 14.32 -13.49
CA GLN A 188 0.58 14.12 -14.18
C GLN A 188 0.77 13.13 -15.33
N GLU A 189 -0.02 12.07 -15.33
CA GLU A 189 -0.12 11.12 -16.44
C GLU A 189 -1.56 11.14 -16.96
N GLN A 190 -1.71 11.37 -18.26
CA GLN A 190 -2.99 11.28 -18.96
C GLN A 190 -2.88 10.27 -20.09
N LEU A 191 -3.79 9.30 -20.09
CA LEU A 191 -4.02 8.44 -21.25
C LEU A 191 -4.92 9.21 -22.22
N ALA A 192 -4.37 9.53 -23.38
CA ALA A 192 -5.05 10.14 -24.50
C ALA A 192 -5.53 9.03 -25.44
N ASP A 193 -6.84 8.89 -25.63
CA ASP A 193 -7.35 8.06 -26.72
C ASP A 193 -7.13 8.83 -28.03
N LEU A 194 -6.35 8.27 -28.97
CA LEU A 194 -6.09 8.94 -30.25
C LEU A 194 -7.16 8.64 -31.29
N TYR A 195 -8.20 7.89 -30.90
CA TYR A 195 -9.33 7.61 -31.77
C TYR A 195 -10.18 8.88 -31.97
N LEU A 196 -9.95 9.56 -33.09
CA LEU A 196 -10.79 10.66 -33.56
C LEU A 196 -11.74 10.19 -34.67
N PRO A 197 -13.05 10.51 -34.60
CA PRO A 197 -13.93 10.41 -35.74
C PRO A 197 -13.37 11.23 -36.91
N ALA A 198 -13.57 10.78 -38.16
CA ALA A 198 -12.97 11.37 -39.36
C ALA A 198 -13.27 12.88 -39.59
N THR A 199 -14.10 13.50 -38.76
CA THR A 199 -14.53 14.90 -38.81
C THR A 199 -13.80 15.82 -37.82
N GLU A 200 -13.04 15.29 -36.86
CA GLU A 200 -12.27 16.08 -35.89
C GLU A 200 -10.77 15.90 -36.15
N SER A 201 -10.08 16.98 -36.56
CA SER A 201 -8.68 16.92 -37.00
C SER A 201 -7.66 17.23 -35.91
N GLU A 202 -8.08 17.62 -34.70
CA GLU A 202 -7.16 18.12 -33.67
C GLU A 202 -7.63 17.69 -32.27
N THR A 203 -6.76 17.06 -31.49
CA THR A 203 -6.96 16.90 -30.04
C THR A 203 -5.93 17.73 -29.31
N ILE A 204 -6.35 18.85 -28.71
CA ILE A 204 -5.46 19.68 -27.89
C ILE A 204 -5.50 19.16 -26.45
N PHE A 205 -4.43 18.49 -26.04
CA PHE A 205 -4.18 18.24 -24.61
C PHE A 205 -3.67 19.54 -23.99
N ARG A 206 -4.25 19.95 -22.87
CA ARG A 206 -3.77 21.11 -22.10
C ARG A 206 -3.36 20.66 -20.72
N PHE A 207 -2.05 20.49 -20.53
CA PHE A 207 -1.50 20.32 -19.20
C PHE A 207 -1.36 21.69 -18.56
N THR A 208 -2.21 21.98 -17.60
CA THR A 208 -1.96 23.11 -16.69
C THR A 208 -0.99 22.60 -15.64
N SER A 209 0.21 23.18 -15.60
CA SER A 209 1.14 23.00 -14.47
C SER A 209 0.32 23.22 -13.19
N PRO A 210 0.06 22.17 -12.39
CA PRO A 210 -0.50 22.42 -11.08
C PRO A 210 0.55 23.29 -10.40
N ALA A 211 0.17 24.48 -9.96
CA ALA A 211 1.05 25.42 -9.26
C ALA A 211 1.51 24.82 -7.92
N ASP A 212 2.33 23.77 -7.97
CA ASP A 212 2.68 22.81 -6.94
C ASP A 212 1.75 22.80 -5.69
N PRO A 213 0.40 22.76 -5.82
CA PRO A 213 -0.47 23.05 -4.69
C PRO A 213 -0.82 21.76 -3.98
N ILE A 214 -0.79 20.58 -4.61
CA ILE A 214 -1.51 19.41 -4.08
C ILE A 214 -1.00 18.99 -2.69
N VAL A 215 0.32 19.01 -2.45
CA VAL A 215 0.86 18.67 -1.11
C VAL A 215 0.55 19.78 -0.11
N TRP A 216 0.74 21.04 -0.49
CA TRP A 216 0.50 22.20 0.38
C TRP A 216 -0.97 22.44 0.67
N ASP A 217 -1.82 22.17 -0.30
CA ASP A 217 -3.28 22.21 -0.28
C ASP A 217 -3.81 21.06 0.57
N THR A 218 -3.24 19.86 0.44
CA THR A 218 -3.54 18.75 1.37
C THR A 218 -3.17 19.13 2.81
N ILE A 219 -1.98 19.70 3.03
CA ILE A 219 -1.54 20.14 4.36
C ILE A 219 -2.43 21.28 4.86
N PHE A 220 -2.81 22.23 4.02
CA PHE A 220 -3.69 23.35 4.32
C PHE A 220 -5.10 22.88 4.67
N HIS A 221 -5.68 21.94 3.92
CA HIS A 221 -6.99 21.37 4.19
C HIS A 221 -6.98 20.53 5.46
N LEU A 222 -5.95 19.69 5.69
CA LEU A 222 -5.76 19.01 6.98
C LEU A 222 -5.68 20.05 8.11
N SER A 223 -4.98 21.16 7.87
CA SER A 223 -4.86 22.24 8.82
C SER A 223 -6.23 22.86 9.16
N ILE A 224 -7.04 23.16 8.15
CA ILE A 224 -8.40 23.66 8.33
C ILE A 224 -9.26 22.64 9.07
N TRP A 225 -9.19 21.35 8.72
CA TRP A 225 -9.95 20.31 9.40
C TRP A 225 -9.60 20.21 10.88
N PHE A 226 -8.32 20.23 11.24
CA PHE A 226 -7.89 20.23 12.64
C PHE A 226 -8.28 21.51 13.37
N LEU A 227 -8.23 22.67 12.71
CA LEU A 227 -8.69 23.94 13.26
C LEU A 227 -10.20 23.93 13.51
N ILE A 228 -11.00 23.51 12.52
CA ILE A 228 -12.46 23.36 12.64
C ILE A 228 -12.80 22.37 13.75
N PHE A 229 -12.09 21.24 13.81
CA PHE A 229 -12.28 20.26 14.87
C PHE A 229 -11.94 20.84 16.25
N GLY A 230 -10.82 21.56 16.38
CA GLY A 230 -10.42 22.23 17.60
C GLY A 230 -11.44 23.30 18.04
N ILE A 231 -11.90 24.15 17.13
CA ILE A 231 -12.95 25.14 17.37
C ILE A 231 -14.26 24.45 17.77
N SER A 232 -14.63 23.37 17.09
CA SER A 232 -15.83 22.59 17.41
C SER A 232 -15.74 22.00 18.81
N LEU A 233 -14.58 21.49 19.24
CA LEU A 233 -14.35 21.00 20.60
C LEU A 233 -14.42 22.13 21.63
N ILE A 234 -13.87 23.31 21.33
CA ILE A 234 -13.99 24.50 22.19
C ILE A 234 -15.46 24.89 22.32
N PHE A 235 -16.19 24.96 21.21
CA PHE A 235 -17.61 25.31 21.20
C PHE A 235 -18.46 24.28 21.95
N LEU A 236 -18.20 22.98 21.75
CA LEU A 236 -18.77 21.90 22.55
C LEU A 236 -18.45 22.06 24.03
N SER A 237 -17.23 22.49 24.38
CA SER A 237 -16.85 22.71 25.78
C SER A 237 -17.52 23.92 26.43
N ILE A 238 -17.96 24.90 25.63
CA ILE A 238 -18.70 26.08 26.07
C ILE A 238 -20.20 25.75 26.23
N ILE A 239 -20.77 24.98 25.29
CA ILE A 239 -22.19 24.63 25.29
C ILE A 239 -22.50 23.55 26.33
N LEU A 240 -21.65 22.53 26.43
CA LEU A 240 -21.91 21.39 27.29
C LEU A 240 -21.51 21.68 28.72
N SER A 241 -22.37 21.31 29.66
CA SER A 241 -22.02 21.35 31.08
C SER A 241 -20.84 20.42 31.38
N GLY A 242 -20.13 20.67 32.49
CA GLY A 242 -19.03 19.80 32.92
C GLY A 242 -19.47 18.34 33.08
N GLU A 243 -20.72 18.09 33.48
CA GLU A 243 -21.30 16.75 33.57
C GLU A 243 -21.52 16.11 32.20
N GLN A 244 -22.01 16.88 31.22
CA GLN A 244 -22.18 16.40 29.84
C GLN A 244 -20.83 16.10 29.18
N LEU A 245 -19.82 16.94 29.39
CA LEU A 245 -18.44 16.68 28.93
C LEU A 245 -17.84 15.44 29.60
N ALA A 246 -18.05 15.26 30.90
CA ALA A 246 -17.61 14.06 31.60
C ALA A 246 -18.33 12.81 31.10
N SER A 247 -19.63 12.89 30.83
CA SER A 247 -20.42 11.81 30.23
C SER A 247 -19.91 11.44 28.84
N LEU A 248 -19.65 12.45 28.00
CA LEU A 248 -19.10 12.27 26.65
C LEU A 248 -17.68 11.67 26.69
N ALA A 249 -16.82 12.18 27.58
CA ALA A 249 -15.47 11.63 27.78
C ALA A 249 -15.52 10.18 28.28
N ASN A 250 -16.43 9.85 29.20
CA ASN A 250 -16.64 8.48 29.67
C ASN A 250 -17.19 7.58 28.56
N PHE A 251 -18.07 8.10 27.70
CA PHE A 251 -18.55 7.40 26.52
C PHE A 251 -17.40 7.06 25.57
N PHE A 252 -16.58 8.05 25.19
CA PHE A 252 -15.42 7.82 24.33
C PHE A 252 -14.38 6.91 24.99
N ALA A 253 -14.10 7.07 26.28
CA ALA A 253 -13.19 6.19 27.02
C ALA A 253 -13.69 4.74 27.12
N LYS A 254 -15.02 4.54 27.17
CA LYS A 254 -15.64 3.22 27.12
C LYS A 254 -15.59 2.64 25.71
N LYS A 255 -15.88 3.45 24.68
CA LYS A 255 -15.92 3.02 23.28
C LYS A 255 -14.54 2.79 22.68
N SER A 256 -13.52 3.57 23.07
CA SER A 256 -12.13 3.42 22.63
C SER A 256 -11.46 2.13 23.10
N ARG A 257 -12.11 1.37 23.98
CA ARG A 257 -11.72 -0.01 24.33
C ARG A 257 -12.12 -1.02 23.26
N SER A 258 -13.06 -0.69 22.38
CA SER A 258 -13.53 -1.59 21.33
C SER A 258 -12.69 -1.41 20.05
N MET A 259 -12.31 -2.52 19.43
CA MET A 259 -11.65 -2.50 18.12
C MET A 259 -12.52 -1.84 17.04
N LEU A 260 -13.84 -2.07 17.11
CA LEU A 260 -14.80 -1.49 16.18
C LEU A 260 -14.73 0.04 16.15
N PHE A 261 -14.52 0.68 17.31
CA PHE A 261 -14.43 2.14 17.40
C PHE A 261 -13.25 2.67 16.58
N TRP A 262 -12.07 2.08 16.74
CA TRP A 262 -10.88 2.50 15.99
C TRP A 262 -10.99 2.19 14.51
N ILE A 263 -11.56 1.04 14.14
CA ILE A 263 -11.81 0.68 12.73
C ILE A 263 -12.72 1.72 12.08
N VAL A 264 -13.84 2.06 12.71
CA VAL A 264 -14.79 3.05 12.17
C VAL A 264 -14.14 4.42 12.06
N ILE A 265 -13.44 4.90 13.10
CA ILE A 265 -12.78 6.21 13.05
C ILE A 265 -11.71 6.25 11.95
N SER A 266 -10.85 5.24 11.87
CA SER A 266 -9.81 5.21 10.84
C SER A 266 -10.39 5.11 9.43
N PHE A 267 -11.44 4.29 9.23
CA PHE A 267 -12.14 4.22 7.95
C PHE A 267 -12.78 5.55 7.58
N LEU A 268 -13.49 6.21 8.50
CA LEU A 268 -14.10 7.52 8.25
C LEU A 268 -13.06 8.60 7.96
N PHE A 269 -11.91 8.56 8.64
CA PHE A 269 -10.79 9.44 8.34
C PHE A 269 -10.34 9.26 6.88
N TRP A 270 -10.05 8.02 6.45
CA TRP A 270 -9.60 7.77 5.08
C TRP A 270 -10.68 8.00 4.05
N TYR A 271 -11.95 7.74 4.37
CA TYR A 271 -13.08 8.08 3.51
C TYR A 271 -13.17 9.59 3.32
N GLY A 272 -13.08 10.38 4.38
CA GLY A 272 -13.04 11.84 4.31
C GLY A 272 -11.81 12.34 3.52
N PHE A 273 -10.64 11.78 3.84
CA PHE A 273 -9.36 12.25 3.33
C PHE A 273 -9.05 11.82 1.90
N ALA A 274 -9.32 10.57 1.54
CA ALA A 274 -9.03 10.05 0.20
C ALA A 274 -10.22 10.23 -0.73
N TYR A 275 -11.44 9.91 -0.30
CA TYR A 275 -12.61 9.92 -1.18
C TYR A 275 -13.33 11.27 -1.18
N VAL A 276 -13.80 11.78 -0.03
CA VAL A 276 -14.58 13.03 0.02
C VAL A 276 -13.74 14.21 -0.46
N HIS A 277 -12.47 14.29 -0.05
CA HIS A 277 -11.56 15.31 -0.53
C HIS A 277 -11.39 15.27 -2.06
N SER A 278 -11.03 14.12 -2.64
CA SER A 278 -10.80 13.99 -4.08
C SER A 278 -12.06 14.21 -4.92
N VAL A 279 -13.24 13.92 -4.38
CA VAL A 279 -14.51 14.04 -5.11
C VAL A 279 -15.09 15.45 -5.02
N PHE A 280 -15.01 16.10 -3.85
CA PHE A 280 -15.73 17.35 -3.59
C PHE A 280 -14.82 18.59 -3.46
N PHE A 281 -13.54 18.38 -3.14
CA PHE A 281 -12.59 19.46 -2.85
C PHE A 281 -11.40 19.49 -3.82
N ASP A 282 -11.39 18.64 -4.85
CA ASP A 282 -10.37 18.71 -5.89
C ASP A 282 -10.50 20.03 -6.66
N ALA A 283 -9.39 20.79 -6.72
CA ALA A 283 -9.30 22.08 -7.39
C ALA A 283 -9.62 22.00 -8.89
N SER A 284 -9.54 20.80 -9.47
CA SER A 284 -9.92 20.55 -10.85
C SER A 284 -11.44 20.62 -11.09
N HIS A 285 -12.26 20.53 -10.03
CA HIS A 285 -13.72 20.39 -10.09
C HIS A 285 -14.21 19.20 -10.93
N PHE A 286 -13.35 18.24 -11.29
CA PHE A 286 -13.74 17.02 -11.95
C PHE A 286 -14.04 15.93 -10.94
N MET A 287 -15.25 15.38 -11.00
CA MET A 287 -15.59 14.19 -10.25
C MET A 287 -14.75 13.03 -10.79
N GLN A 288 -13.75 12.55 -10.04
CA GLN A 288 -12.90 11.40 -10.44
C GLN A 288 -13.65 10.04 -10.38
N ASN A 289 -14.97 10.05 -10.60
CA ASN A 289 -15.83 8.88 -10.49
C ASN A 289 -15.64 8.00 -11.73
N GLY A 290 -14.84 6.94 -11.59
CA GLY A 290 -14.54 5.99 -12.67
C GLY A 290 -13.04 5.72 -12.88
N ASN A 291 -12.16 6.62 -12.43
CA ASN A 291 -10.70 6.48 -12.56
C ASN A 291 -10.03 6.02 -11.25
N PHE A 292 -10.76 5.38 -10.32
CA PHE A 292 -10.16 4.89 -9.08
C PHE A 292 -9.31 3.62 -9.27
N LEU A 293 -9.44 2.97 -10.43
CA LEU A 293 -8.60 1.86 -10.88
C LEU A 293 -7.80 2.30 -12.11
N PRO A 294 -6.51 1.94 -12.22
CA PRO A 294 -5.77 2.07 -13.47
C PRO A 294 -6.25 0.99 -14.46
N ALA A 295 -7.47 1.14 -14.96
CA ALA A 295 -8.14 0.15 -15.81
C ALA A 295 -7.32 -0.10 -17.08
N ILE A 296 -7.15 -1.37 -17.44
CA ILE A 296 -6.56 -1.78 -18.72
C ILE A 296 -7.68 -2.38 -19.56
N ARG A 297 -7.67 -2.06 -20.86
CA ARG A 297 -8.55 -2.68 -21.84
C ARG A 297 -7.76 -3.70 -22.66
N PRO A 298 -8.29 -4.91 -22.89
CA PRO A 298 -9.53 -5.43 -22.32
C PRO A 298 -9.40 -5.81 -20.84
N ILE A 299 -10.55 -5.95 -20.16
CA ILE A 299 -10.59 -6.48 -18.78
C ILE A 299 -10.01 -7.89 -18.74
N GLY A 300 -9.51 -8.31 -17.58
CA GLY A 300 -8.91 -9.62 -17.43
C GLY A 300 -7.58 -9.72 -18.16
N ASN A 301 -6.85 -8.62 -18.33
CA ASN A 301 -5.58 -8.59 -19.06
C ASN A 301 -4.61 -9.68 -18.59
N ASP A 302 -4.47 -9.86 -17.27
CA ASP A 302 -3.51 -10.80 -16.72
C ASP A 302 -4.01 -12.25 -16.80
N LEU A 303 -5.33 -12.45 -16.75
CA LEU A 303 -5.96 -13.73 -17.09
C LEU A 303 -5.70 -14.09 -18.55
N ASN A 304 -5.89 -13.14 -19.48
CA ASN A 304 -5.68 -13.35 -20.90
C ASN A 304 -4.24 -13.77 -21.22
N LEU A 305 -3.24 -13.26 -20.46
CA LEU A 305 -1.85 -13.69 -20.60
C LEU A 305 -1.68 -15.19 -20.29
N ILE A 306 -2.24 -15.68 -19.19
CA ILE A 306 -2.11 -17.10 -18.82
C ILE A 306 -2.99 -18.01 -19.69
N LEU A 307 -4.16 -17.54 -20.15
CA LEU A 307 -4.99 -18.30 -21.10
C LEU A 307 -4.29 -18.48 -22.45
N LYS A 308 -3.67 -17.42 -23.00
CA LYS A 308 -2.85 -17.52 -24.23
C LYS A 308 -1.69 -18.51 -24.07
N ALA A 309 -1.07 -18.54 -22.90
CA ALA A 309 -0.04 -19.52 -22.59
C ALA A 309 -0.62 -20.95 -22.54
N GLY A 310 -1.81 -21.12 -21.98
CA GLY A 310 -2.56 -22.39 -22.01
C GLY A 310 -2.85 -22.86 -23.43
N ASP A 311 -3.38 -21.99 -24.29
CA ASP A 311 -3.66 -22.27 -25.70
C ASP A 311 -2.41 -22.72 -26.46
N SER A 312 -1.29 -22.03 -26.21
CA SER A 312 0.01 -22.37 -26.78
C SER A 312 0.44 -23.78 -26.36
N VAL A 313 0.37 -24.11 -25.06
CA VAL A 313 0.73 -25.45 -24.55
C VAL A 313 -0.15 -26.55 -25.16
N VAL A 314 -1.46 -26.33 -25.28
CA VAL A 314 -2.39 -27.27 -25.92
C VAL A 314 -2.03 -27.52 -27.38
N SER A 315 -1.52 -26.50 -28.06
CA SER A 315 -1.09 -26.55 -29.46
C SER A 315 0.33 -27.09 -29.64
N GLY A 316 0.98 -27.59 -28.58
CA GLY A 316 2.37 -28.07 -28.61
C GLY A 316 3.44 -26.96 -28.58
N GLY A 317 3.04 -25.72 -28.30
CA GLY A 317 3.90 -24.55 -28.16
C GLY A 317 4.47 -24.36 -26.75
N SER A 318 5.15 -23.23 -26.56
CA SER A 318 5.78 -22.87 -25.28
C SER A 318 4.78 -22.21 -24.31
N PRO A 319 4.85 -22.47 -22.99
CA PRO A 319 4.06 -21.73 -21.99
C PRO A 319 4.52 -20.27 -21.82
N TYR A 320 5.64 -19.86 -22.40
CA TYR A 320 6.17 -18.49 -22.30
C TYR A 320 5.86 -17.63 -23.53
N VAL A 321 4.75 -17.90 -24.22
CA VAL A 321 4.27 -17.02 -25.29
C VAL A 321 3.77 -15.70 -24.69
N GLY A 322 4.10 -14.58 -25.35
CA GLY A 322 3.77 -13.24 -24.89
C GLY A 322 4.54 -12.85 -23.62
N ALA A 323 3.85 -12.23 -22.67
CA ALA A 323 4.43 -11.75 -21.41
C ALA A 323 4.15 -12.69 -20.22
N ASN A 324 3.91 -13.99 -20.46
CA ASN A 324 3.65 -14.93 -19.37
C ASN A 324 4.88 -15.09 -18.48
N LYS A 325 4.67 -14.96 -17.17
CA LYS A 325 5.71 -14.92 -16.13
C LYS A 325 5.49 -15.98 -15.05
N TYR A 326 4.46 -16.81 -15.22
CA TYR A 326 4.04 -17.77 -14.20
C TYR A 326 4.83 -19.09 -14.28
N PRO A 327 4.93 -19.85 -13.17
CA PRO A 327 5.52 -21.18 -13.19
C PRO A 327 4.84 -22.09 -14.23
N PRO A 328 5.57 -23.06 -14.82
CA PRO A 328 5.02 -24.00 -15.80
C PRO A 328 3.73 -24.68 -15.32
N PHE A 329 3.68 -25.10 -14.06
CA PHE A 329 2.52 -25.77 -13.49
C PHE A 329 1.29 -24.86 -13.41
N ALA A 330 1.45 -23.56 -13.18
CA ALA A 330 0.32 -22.62 -13.24
C ALA A 330 -0.34 -22.63 -14.63
N THR A 331 0.47 -22.62 -15.68
CA THR A 331 -0.06 -22.69 -17.06
C THR A 331 -0.87 -23.97 -17.27
N VAL A 332 -0.37 -25.11 -16.79
CA VAL A 332 -1.08 -26.40 -16.85
C VAL A 332 -2.41 -26.35 -16.09
N LEU A 333 -2.46 -25.72 -14.90
CA LEU A 333 -3.69 -25.56 -14.13
C LEU A 333 -4.75 -24.70 -14.84
N PHE A 334 -4.32 -23.78 -15.71
CA PHE A 334 -5.22 -22.89 -16.46
C PHE A 334 -5.63 -23.43 -17.84
N VAL A 335 -5.04 -24.54 -18.32
CA VAL A 335 -5.44 -25.18 -19.59
C VAL A 335 -6.95 -25.43 -19.69
N PRO A 336 -7.65 -25.96 -18.65
CA PRO A 336 -9.10 -26.14 -18.72
C PRO A 336 -9.88 -24.84 -18.97
N LEU A 337 -9.39 -23.71 -18.43
CA LEU A 337 -10.00 -22.39 -18.67
C LEU A 337 -9.62 -21.80 -20.03
N ALA A 338 -8.51 -22.23 -20.62
CA ALA A 338 -8.08 -21.78 -21.95
C ALA A 338 -8.95 -22.36 -23.08
N ILE A 339 -9.49 -23.56 -22.87
CA ILE A 339 -10.32 -24.28 -23.85
C ILE A 339 -11.74 -23.68 -24.01
N ILE A 340 -12.20 -22.88 -23.04
CA ILE A 340 -13.51 -22.23 -23.07
C ILE A 340 -13.43 -20.79 -23.57
N ASP A 341 -14.59 -20.19 -23.84
CA ASP A 341 -14.65 -18.79 -24.21
C ASP A 341 -14.04 -17.87 -23.13
N LYS A 342 -13.31 -16.83 -23.56
CA LYS A 342 -12.56 -15.93 -22.66
C LYS A 342 -13.48 -15.18 -21.69
N GLN A 343 -14.69 -14.83 -22.11
CA GLN A 343 -15.67 -14.19 -21.22
C GLN A 343 -16.11 -15.17 -20.13
N ALA A 344 -16.36 -16.43 -20.48
CA ALA A 344 -16.71 -17.48 -19.53
C ALA A 344 -15.55 -17.75 -18.55
N ALA A 345 -14.31 -17.83 -19.05
CA ALA A 345 -13.12 -17.99 -18.21
C ALA A 345 -12.96 -16.84 -17.21
N PHE A 346 -13.18 -15.59 -17.65
CA PHE A 346 -13.15 -14.41 -16.78
C PHE A 346 -14.26 -14.45 -15.71
N GLN A 347 -15.49 -14.86 -16.07
CA GLN A 347 -16.59 -15.02 -15.13
C GLN A 347 -16.28 -16.08 -14.07
N ILE A 348 -15.76 -17.23 -14.48
CA ILE A 348 -15.35 -18.30 -13.56
C ILE A 348 -14.25 -17.79 -12.62
N GLN A 349 -13.22 -17.13 -13.15
CA GLN A 349 -12.15 -16.57 -12.33
C GLN A 349 -12.69 -15.53 -11.34
N THR A 350 -13.64 -14.68 -11.75
CA THR A 350 -14.27 -13.69 -10.87
C THR A 350 -15.04 -14.36 -9.72
N ILE A 351 -15.84 -15.39 -10.02
CA ILE A 351 -16.55 -16.18 -8.99
C ILE A 351 -15.55 -16.82 -8.03
N LEU A 352 -14.49 -17.44 -8.55
CA LEU A 352 -13.42 -18.04 -7.74
C LEU A 352 -12.72 -17.01 -6.86
N THR A 353 -12.49 -15.79 -7.36
CA THR A 353 -11.91 -14.68 -6.59
C THR A 353 -12.82 -14.28 -5.42
N TYR A 354 -14.14 -14.15 -5.62
CA TYR A 354 -15.07 -13.84 -4.52
C TYR A 354 -15.18 -14.97 -3.49
N LEU A 355 -15.22 -16.23 -3.94
CA LEU A 355 -15.21 -17.39 -3.04
C LEU A 355 -13.91 -17.45 -2.22
N SER A 356 -12.78 -17.21 -2.88
CA SER A 356 -11.45 -17.15 -2.26
C SER A 356 -11.37 -16.00 -1.26
N TYR A 357 -11.95 -14.83 -1.59
CA TYR A 357 -12.06 -13.70 -0.69
C TYR A 357 -12.85 -14.05 0.57
N ALA A 358 -14.03 -14.66 0.44
CA ALA A 358 -14.82 -15.11 1.59
C ALA A 358 -14.07 -16.15 2.44
N LEU A 359 -13.34 -17.08 1.79
CA LEU A 359 -12.54 -18.08 2.49
C LEU A 359 -11.41 -17.41 3.30
N VAL A 360 -10.70 -16.47 2.70
CA VAL A 360 -9.58 -15.76 3.33
C VAL A 360 -10.06 -14.85 4.46
N THR A 361 -11.18 -14.15 4.27
CA THR A 361 -11.61 -13.07 5.17
C THR A 361 -12.59 -13.49 6.25
N LEU A 362 -13.44 -14.48 6.01
CA LEU A 362 -14.43 -14.96 6.97
C LEU A 362 -14.07 -16.36 7.48
N PHE A 363 -13.89 -17.33 6.57
CA PHE A 363 -13.68 -18.72 6.97
C PHE A 363 -12.37 -18.88 7.76
N THR A 364 -11.27 -18.32 7.27
CA THR A 364 -9.95 -18.48 7.92
C THR A 364 -9.92 -17.92 9.34
N PRO A 365 -10.32 -16.65 9.59
CA PRO A 365 -10.39 -16.15 10.96
C PRO A 365 -11.39 -16.94 11.82
N LEU A 366 -12.54 -17.36 11.26
CA LEU A 366 -13.54 -18.11 12.01
C LEU A 366 -13.01 -19.45 12.52
N VAL A 367 -12.28 -20.20 11.70
CA VAL A 367 -11.75 -21.51 12.07
C VAL A 367 -10.46 -21.44 12.90
N PHE A 368 -9.73 -20.32 12.83
CA PHE A 368 -8.51 -20.11 13.62
C PHE A 368 -8.78 -19.39 14.96
N SER A 369 -9.90 -18.68 15.10
CA SER A 369 -10.32 -18.10 16.38
C SER A 369 -10.74 -19.19 17.38
N ARG A 370 -10.41 -18.98 18.66
CA ARG A 370 -10.67 -19.94 19.74
C ARG A 370 -12.16 -20.17 19.95
N ASN A 371 -12.95 -19.09 19.89
CA ASN A 371 -14.38 -19.11 20.19
C ASN A 371 -15.27 -19.49 18.99
N ARG A 372 -14.68 -19.68 17.79
CA ARG A 372 -15.43 -19.93 16.52
C ARG A 372 -16.57 -18.95 16.28
N THR A 373 -16.40 -17.72 16.76
CA THR A 373 -17.32 -16.61 16.54
C THR A 373 -16.50 -15.42 16.11
N LEU A 374 -17.00 -14.65 15.13
CA LEU A 374 -16.36 -13.43 14.69
C LEU A 374 -16.99 -12.21 15.37
N PRO A 375 -16.19 -11.28 15.90
CA PRO A 375 -16.69 -10.00 16.36
C PRO A 375 -17.42 -9.21 15.27
N ALA A 376 -18.27 -8.26 15.66
CA ALA A 376 -19.05 -7.45 14.72
C ALA A 376 -18.17 -6.67 13.72
N PHE A 377 -16.98 -6.24 14.14
CA PHE A 377 -16.06 -5.53 13.24
C PHE A 377 -15.56 -6.41 12.09
N SER A 378 -15.52 -7.73 12.25
CA SER A 378 -15.07 -8.65 11.19
C SER A 378 -16.01 -8.59 9.99
N TRP A 379 -17.32 -8.55 10.24
CA TRP A 379 -18.34 -8.41 9.20
C TRP A 379 -18.27 -7.04 8.51
N LEU A 380 -18.00 -5.98 9.28
CA LEU A 380 -17.77 -4.64 8.72
C LEU A 380 -16.55 -4.64 7.78
N LEU A 381 -15.43 -5.22 8.21
CA LEU A 381 -14.20 -5.28 7.40
C LEU A 381 -14.37 -6.15 6.15
N PHE A 382 -15.10 -7.26 6.24
CA PHE A 382 -15.49 -8.05 5.09
C PHE A 382 -16.34 -7.24 4.10
N GLY A 383 -17.39 -6.56 4.60
CA GLY A 383 -18.28 -5.74 3.78
C GLY A 383 -17.55 -4.60 3.09
N ILE A 384 -16.71 -3.86 3.81
CA ILE A 384 -15.88 -2.79 3.22
C ILE A 384 -14.91 -3.38 2.19
N GLY A 385 -14.27 -4.51 2.50
CA GLY A 385 -13.29 -5.11 1.62
C GLY A 385 -13.87 -5.66 0.31
N LEU A 386 -15.16 -6.02 0.27
CA LEU A 386 -15.88 -6.36 -0.98
C LEU A 386 -15.87 -5.21 -2.01
N PHE A 387 -15.81 -3.97 -1.54
CA PHE A 387 -15.77 -2.76 -2.37
C PHE A 387 -14.41 -2.07 -2.33
N SER A 388 -13.40 -2.73 -1.77
CA SER A 388 -12.06 -2.16 -1.67
C SER A 388 -11.40 -2.03 -3.03
N TYR A 389 -10.52 -1.05 -3.14
CA TYR A 389 -9.65 -0.85 -4.29
C TYR A 389 -8.85 -2.13 -4.63
N GLY A 390 -8.23 -2.77 -3.64
CA GLY A 390 -7.44 -3.99 -3.86
C GLY A 390 -8.24 -5.15 -4.47
N LEU A 391 -9.45 -5.43 -3.98
CA LEU A 391 -10.29 -6.50 -4.54
C LEU A 391 -10.82 -6.15 -5.93
N SER A 392 -11.28 -4.91 -6.12
CA SER A 392 -11.75 -4.44 -7.42
C SER A 392 -10.64 -4.53 -8.46
N PHE A 393 -9.40 -4.25 -8.05
CA PHE A 393 -8.24 -4.33 -8.91
C PHE A 393 -7.85 -5.78 -9.26
N GLU A 394 -7.91 -6.70 -8.30
CA GLU A 394 -7.71 -8.14 -8.54
C GLU A 394 -8.71 -8.67 -9.59
N ILE A 395 -9.98 -8.29 -9.47
CA ILE A 395 -11.05 -8.71 -10.40
C ILE A 395 -10.84 -8.10 -11.78
N GLU A 396 -10.59 -6.80 -11.87
CA GLU A 396 -10.40 -6.11 -13.15
C GLU A 396 -9.25 -6.72 -13.95
N ARG A 397 -8.15 -7.07 -13.29
CA ARG A 397 -7.01 -7.73 -13.94
C ARG A 397 -7.23 -9.21 -14.24
N GLY A 398 -8.24 -9.85 -13.64
CA GLY A 398 -8.42 -11.30 -13.70
C GLY A 398 -7.30 -12.04 -12.97
N GLN A 399 -6.78 -11.45 -11.89
CA GLN A 399 -5.72 -12.05 -11.09
C GLN A 399 -6.24 -13.19 -10.22
N PHE A 400 -5.32 -14.07 -9.81
CA PHE A 400 -5.58 -15.28 -9.03
C PHE A 400 -4.72 -15.34 -7.75
N ASN A 401 -4.32 -14.18 -7.23
CA ASN A 401 -3.59 -14.05 -5.96
C ASN A 401 -4.43 -14.51 -4.78
N LEU A 402 -5.69 -14.09 -4.75
CA LEU A 402 -6.64 -14.54 -3.71
C LEU A 402 -6.84 -16.05 -3.74
N THR A 403 -6.93 -16.65 -4.93
CA THR A 403 -7.02 -18.11 -5.09
C THR A 403 -5.79 -18.81 -4.54
N ALA A 404 -4.58 -18.32 -4.86
CA ALA A 404 -3.33 -18.87 -4.34
C ALA A 404 -3.28 -18.81 -2.80
N ILE A 405 -3.62 -17.66 -2.21
CA ILE A 405 -3.66 -17.49 -0.74
C ILE A 405 -4.77 -18.32 -0.10
N ALA A 406 -5.95 -18.43 -0.72
CA ALA A 406 -7.03 -19.27 -0.22
C ALA A 406 -6.61 -20.75 -0.15
N CYS A 407 -5.95 -21.27 -1.19
CA CYS A 407 -5.36 -22.60 -1.19
C CYS A 407 -4.36 -22.77 -0.04
N THR A 408 -3.48 -21.79 0.17
CA THR A 408 -2.49 -21.80 1.25
C THR A 408 -3.13 -21.77 2.65
N PHE A 409 -4.12 -20.91 2.88
CA PHE A 409 -4.78 -20.81 4.19
C PHE A 409 -5.62 -22.05 4.48
N PHE A 410 -6.30 -22.58 3.47
CA PHE A 410 -7.02 -23.84 3.60
C PHE A 410 -6.07 -25.02 3.84
N ALA A 411 -4.89 -25.03 3.21
CA ALA A 411 -3.86 -26.02 3.48
C ALA A 411 -3.38 -25.97 4.95
N ILE A 412 -3.12 -24.78 5.49
CA ILE A 412 -2.75 -24.60 6.91
C ILE A 412 -3.87 -25.15 7.80
N TYR A 413 -5.12 -24.80 7.52
CA TYR A 413 -6.27 -25.34 8.25
C TYR A 413 -6.31 -26.87 8.22
N LEU A 414 -6.20 -27.49 7.04
CA LEU A 414 -6.20 -28.95 6.91
C LEU A 414 -5.03 -29.61 7.64
N PHE A 415 -3.83 -29.03 7.55
CA PHE A 415 -2.62 -29.56 8.17
C PHE A 415 -2.76 -29.70 9.69
N HIS A 416 -3.35 -28.68 10.33
CA HIS A 416 -3.55 -28.64 11.78
C HIS A 416 -4.81 -29.37 12.23
N ARG A 417 -5.91 -29.29 11.46
CA ARG A 417 -7.21 -29.85 11.88
C ARG A 417 -7.35 -31.33 11.55
N PHE A 418 -6.78 -31.81 10.46
CA PHE A 418 -6.97 -33.17 9.95
C PHE A 418 -5.62 -33.88 9.71
N PRO A 419 -4.95 -34.39 10.77
CA PRO A 419 -3.64 -35.04 10.65
C PRO A 419 -3.58 -36.18 9.62
N ARG A 420 -4.68 -36.94 9.47
CA ARG A 420 -4.81 -38.03 8.48
C ARG A 420 -4.87 -37.55 7.03
N GLN A 421 -5.21 -36.29 6.81
CA GLN A 421 -5.36 -35.66 5.49
C GLN A 421 -4.26 -34.62 5.20
N ARG A 422 -3.14 -34.66 5.94
CA ARG A 422 -2.00 -33.74 5.72
C ARG A 422 -1.46 -33.77 4.29
N TRP A 423 -1.59 -34.90 3.58
CA TRP A 423 -1.22 -35.00 2.17
C TRP A 423 -2.00 -34.00 1.30
N LEU A 424 -3.30 -33.79 1.57
CA LEU A 424 -4.12 -32.81 0.85
C LEU A 424 -3.68 -31.38 1.16
N ALA A 425 -3.29 -31.10 2.41
CA ALA A 425 -2.69 -29.84 2.78
C ALA A 425 -1.41 -29.56 1.98
N TYR A 426 -0.53 -30.56 1.83
CA TYR A 426 0.70 -30.41 1.04
C TYR A 426 0.41 -30.14 -0.45
N ILE A 427 -0.60 -30.81 -1.03
CA ILE A 427 -1.04 -30.56 -2.41
C ILE A 427 -1.55 -29.13 -2.57
N LEU A 428 -2.47 -28.68 -1.72
CA LEU A 428 -3.04 -27.34 -1.80
C LEU A 428 -1.99 -26.24 -1.58
N PHE A 429 -1.06 -26.46 -0.64
CA PHE A 429 0.03 -25.52 -0.42
C PHE A 429 0.96 -25.44 -1.62
N THR A 430 1.26 -26.58 -2.23
CA THR A 430 2.02 -26.66 -3.48
C THR A 430 1.29 -25.95 -4.62
N PHE A 431 -0.03 -26.11 -4.74
CA PHE A 431 -0.83 -25.35 -5.71
C PHE A 431 -0.73 -23.85 -5.47
N GLY A 432 -0.83 -23.41 -4.21
CA GLY A 432 -0.63 -22.00 -3.85
C GLY A 432 0.71 -21.45 -4.33
N ILE A 433 1.82 -22.16 -4.05
CA ILE A 433 3.19 -21.78 -4.44
C ILE A 433 3.36 -21.79 -5.97
N GLN A 434 2.79 -22.78 -6.65
CA GLN A 434 2.93 -22.88 -8.11
C GLN A 434 2.08 -21.84 -8.84
N LEU A 435 0.96 -21.39 -8.27
CA LEU A 435 0.20 -20.27 -8.81
C LEU A 435 1.00 -18.96 -8.65
N LYS A 436 1.54 -18.71 -7.45
CA LYS A 436 2.33 -17.52 -7.12
C LYS A 436 3.41 -17.91 -6.12
N LEU A 437 4.60 -17.33 -6.18
CA LEU A 437 5.71 -17.77 -5.32
C LEU A 437 5.60 -17.29 -3.84
N TYR A 438 4.98 -16.13 -3.60
CA TYR A 438 4.93 -15.52 -2.26
C TYR A 438 4.22 -16.33 -1.15
N PRO A 439 3.27 -17.26 -1.40
CA PRO A 439 2.72 -18.12 -0.36
C PRO A 439 3.75 -19.06 0.26
N ALA A 440 4.93 -19.24 -0.35
CA ALA A 440 6.01 -20.06 0.20
C ALA A 440 6.43 -19.65 1.61
N ILE A 441 6.31 -18.37 1.99
CA ILE A 441 6.64 -17.90 3.35
C ILE A 441 5.77 -18.51 4.44
N PHE A 442 4.56 -18.98 4.10
CA PHE A 442 3.67 -19.66 5.04
C PHE A 442 4.08 -21.11 5.33
N ILE A 443 5.19 -21.60 4.77
CA ILE A 443 5.80 -22.88 5.15
C ILE A 443 6.06 -22.96 6.66
N LEU A 444 6.27 -21.80 7.32
CA LEU A 444 6.43 -21.66 8.77
C LEU A 444 5.23 -22.17 9.59
N PHE A 445 4.06 -22.38 8.96
CA PHE A 445 2.88 -22.95 9.61
C PHE A 445 2.75 -24.46 9.43
N PHE A 446 3.62 -25.10 8.64
CA PHE A 446 3.65 -26.56 8.48
C PHE A 446 4.50 -27.20 9.59
N VAL A 447 4.19 -26.85 10.82
CA VAL A 447 4.86 -27.30 12.05
C VAL A 447 3.83 -27.95 12.95
N ASP A 448 4.07 -29.17 13.38
CA ASP A 448 3.20 -29.91 14.30
C ASP A 448 3.73 -29.93 15.73
N ASP A 449 5.05 -29.86 15.87
CA ASP A 449 5.72 -29.62 17.14
C ASP A 449 7.02 -28.86 16.87
N TRP A 450 7.12 -27.65 17.42
CA TRP A 450 8.31 -26.81 17.28
C TRP A 450 9.57 -27.46 17.85
N LYS A 451 9.44 -28.38 18.82
CA LYS A 451 10.57 -29.13 19.39
C LYS A 451 11.11 -30.17 18.43
N LYS A 452 10.30 -30.66 17.49
CA LYS A 452 10.68 -31.64 16.47
C LYS A 452 11.21 -30.94 15.21
N TRP A 453 12.22 -30.09 15.39
CA TRP A 453 12.76 -29.25 14.33
C TRP A 453 13.29 -30.07 13.13
N LYS A 454 13.84 -31.27 13.36
CA LYS A 454 14.34 -32.15 12.29
C LYS A 454 13.21 -32.64 11.37
N GLU A 455 12.09 -33.08 11.95
CA GLU A 455 10.92 -33.54 11.21
C GLU A 455 10.27 -32.38 10.45
N THR A 456 10.21 -31.21 11.10
CA THR A 456 9.73 -29.97 10.49
C THR A 456 10.59 -29.57 9.29
N LEU A 457 11.91 -29.56 9.45
CA LEU A 457 12.85 -29.23 8.37
C LEU A 457 12.74 -30.23 7.22
N LEU A 458 12.64 -31.53 7.51
CA LEU A 458 12.45 -32.56 6.49
C LEU A 458 11.16 -32.33 5.69
N ARG A 459 10.06 -31.96 6.37
CA ARG A 459 8.79 -31.61 5.73
C ARG A 459 8.94 -30.38 4.83
N TRP A 460 9.61 -29.33 5.32
CA TRP A 460 9.86 -28.12 4.54
C TRP A 460 10.70 -28.41 3.30
N CYS A 461 11.79 -29.17 3.46
CA CYS A 461 12.62 -29.62 2.34
C CYS A 461 11.83 -30.49 1.35
N GLY A 462 10.96 -31.38 1.83
CA GLY A 462 10.12 -32.22 0.97
C GLY A 462 9.13 -31.40 0.13
N ILE A 463 8.47 -30.42 0.75
CA ILE A 463 7.57 -29.49 0.04
C ILE A 463 8.36 -28.62 -0.95
N GLY A 464 9.52 -28.11 -0.54
CA GLY A 464 10.41 -27.33 -1.39
C GLY A 464 10.87 -28.12 -2.62
N LEU A 465 11.32 -29.36 -2.41
CA LEU A 465 11.73 -30.28 -3.48
C LEU A 465 10.56 -30.57 -4.42
N ALA A 466 9.36 -30.84 -3.90
CA ALA A 466 8.17 -31.06 -4.72
C ALA A 466 7.87 -29.85 -5.63
N ASN A 467 7.97 -28.63 -5.10
CA ASN A 467 7.77 -27.40 -5.88
C ASN A 467 8.85 -27.18 -6.94
N VAL A 468 10.11 -27.51 -6.63
CA VAL A 468 11.21 -27.47 -7.61
C VAL A 468 10.98 -28.50 -8.72
N LEU A 469 10.60 -29.72 -8.38
CA LEU A 469 10.32 -30.78 -9.36
C LEU A 469 9.15 -30.43 -10.28
N LEU A 470 8.13 -29.75 -9.77
CA LEU A 470 6.99 -29.31 -10.58
C LEU A 470 7.34 -28.25 -11.63
N LEU A 471 8.46 -27.53 -11.49
CA LEU A 471 8.95 -26.68 -12.57
C LEU A 471 9.31 -27.48 -13.82
N PHE A 472 9.65 -28.77 -13.68
CA PHE A 472 10.02 -29.67 -14.76
C PHE A 472 8.81 -30.42 -15.36
N ILE A 473 7.58 -30.09 -14.98
CA ILE A 473 6.39 -30.82 -15.43
C ILE A 473 6.20 -30.78 -16.96
N LEU A 474 6.65 -29.70 -17.61
CA LEU A 474 6.63 -29.54 -19.06
C LEU A 474 8.00 -29.83 -19.71
N GLY A 475 8.95 -30.41 -18.96
CA GLY A 475 10.29 -30.72 -19.44
C GLY A 475 11.37 -29.76 -18.96
N LYS A 476 12.64 -30.18 -19.15
CA LYS A 476 13.84 -29.50 -18.64
C LYS A 476 14.02 -28.11 -19.24
N ASP A 477 13.83 -27.96 -20.55
CA ASP A 477 14.15 -26.70 -21.24
C ASP A 477 13.20 -25.59 -20.79
N ILE A 478 11.89 -25.89 -20.68
CA ILE A 478 10.88 -24.97 -20.15
C ILE A 478 11.21 -24.56 -18.70
N ALA A 479 11.65 -25.50 -17.86
CA ALA A 479 12.07 -25.19 -16.49
C ALA A 479 13.27 -24.24 -16.45
N LEU A 480 14.27 -24.45 -17.32
CA LEU A 480 15.45 -23.58 -17.39
C LEU A 480 15.11 -22.19 -17.94
N THR A 481 14.21 -22.10 -18.92
CA THR A 481 13.68 -20.82 -19.44
C THR A 481 12.90 -20.05 -18.37
N TYR A 482 12.14 -20.76 -17.53
CA TYR A 482 11.48 -20.12 -16.38
C TYR A 482 12.49 -19.46 -15.45
N LEU A 483 13.51 -20.23 -15.05
CA LEU A 483 14.50 -19.80 -14.07
C LEU A 483 15.31 -18.62 -14.61
N SER A 484 15.71 -18.65 -15.89
CA SER A 484 16.41 -17.52 -16.51
C SER A 484 15.53 -16.27 -16.54
N SER A 485 14.25 -16.41 -16.90
CA SER A 485 13.29 -15.30 -16.91
C SER A 485 13.06 -14.70 -15.52
N LEU A 486 13.03 -15.55 -14.49
CA LEU A 486 12.92 -15.12 -13.10
C LEU A 486 14.14 -14.32 -12.65
N PHE A 487 15.36 -14.78 -12.98
CA PHE A 487 16.58 -14.02 -12.68
C PHE A 487 16.64 -12.70 -13.43
N VAL A 488 16.24 -12.67 -14.71
CA VAL A 488 16.13 -11.43 -15.47
C VAL A 488 15.16 -10.50 -14.78
N MET A 489 13.95 -10.95 -14.44
CA MET A 489 12.93 -10.13 -13.80
C MET A 489 13.39 -9.55 -12.45
N VAL A 490 14.06 -10.34 -11.61
CA VAL A 490 14.62 -9.86 -10.35
C VAL A 490 15.67 -8.76 -10.58
N ASN A 491 16.42 -8.83 -11.68
CA ASN A 491 17.48 -7.88 -12.01
C ASN A 491 17.00 -6.67 -12.83
N THR A 492 15.93 -6.81 -13.63
CA THR A 492 15.46 -5.81 -14.61
C THR A 492 14.13 -5.16 -14.25
N ALA A 493 13.39 -5.66 -13.26
CA ALA A 493 12.14 -5.02 -12.81
C ALA A 493 12.34 -3.57 -12.34
N GLY A 494 13.60 -3.10 -12.20
CA GLY A 494 14.05 -1.83 -11.61
C GLY A 494 13.74 -0.55 -12.35
N VAL A 495 12.78 -0.58 -13.25
CA VAL A 495 12.28 0.61 -13.96
C VAL A 495 10.76 0.70 -13.84
N ILE A 496 10.20 0.27 -12.71
CA ILE A 496 8.78 0.44 -12.41
C ILE A 496 8.69 1.49 -11.30
N ASP A 497 8.65 2.75 -11.71
CA ASP A 497 8.33 3.93 -10.89
C ASP A 497 6.83 4.02 -10.57
N TRP A 498 6.10 2.90 -10.65
CA TRP A 498 4.65 2.89 -10.53
C TRP A 498 4.23 2.84 -9.04
N PRO A 499 3.49 3.85 -8.55
CA PRO A 499 3.08 3.94 -7.14
C PRO A 499 2.23 2.78 -6.64
N GLY A 500 1.53 2.09 -7.56
CA GLY A 500 0.71 0.91 -7.25
C GLY A 500 1.50 -0.36 -6.95
N SER A 501 2.85 -0.30 -6.95
CA SER A 501 3.74 -1.37 -6.49
C SER A 501 4.20 -1.10 -5.06
N HIS A 502 3.73 -1.91 -4.11
CA HIS A 502 4.03 -1.75 -2.67
C HIS A 502 5.11 -2.71 -2.16
N SER A 503 5.88 -3.30 -3.06
CA SER A 503 7.10 -4.04 -2.70
C SER A 503 8.17 -3.09 -2.16
N VAL A 504 9.12 -3.60 -1.38
CA VAL A 504 10.33 -2.84 -0.97
C VAL A 504 10.98 -2.19 -2.18
N PHE A 505 11.04 -2.96 -3.26
CA PHE A 505 11.63 -2.56 -4.51
C PHE A 505 10.85 -1.44 -5.22
N GLY A 506 9.53 -1.60 -5.37
CA GLY A 506 8.67 -0.57 -5.96
C GLY A 506 8.67 0.73 -5.16
N PHE A 507 8.69 0.63 -3.83
CA PHE A 507 8.82 1.80 -2.95
C PHE A 507 10.15 2.54 -3.15
N LEU A 508 11.27 1.82 -3.21
CA LEU A 508 12.56 2.46 -3.44
C LEU A 508 12.69 3.00 -4.86
N GLY A 509 12.08 2.37 -5.86
CA GLY A 509 11.96 2.93 -7.21
C GLY A 509 11.20 4.26 -7.20
N PHE A 510 10.07 4.31 -6.49
CA PHE A 510 9.27 5.51 -6.29
C PHE A 510 10.02 6.62 -5.54
N VAL A 511 10.76 6.29 -4.48
CA VAL A 511 11.60 7.25 -3.75
C VAL A 511 12.78 7.73 -4.60
N ASN A 512 13.42 6.81 -5.33
CA ASN A 512 14.58 7.13 -6.17
C ASN A 512 14.20 8.04 -7.33
N TYR A 513 12.99 7.90 -7.87
CA TYR A 513 12.47 8.84 -8.87
C TYR A 513 12.54 10.29 -8.38
N SER A 514 12.22 10.54 -7.12
CA SER A 514 12.27 11.88 -6.51
C SER A 514 13.67 12.33 -6.06
N LEU A 515 14.50 11.40 -5.59
CA LEU A 515 15.78 11.72 -4.95
C LEU A 515 17.01 11.55 -5.86
N ASN A 516 16.86 10.86 -7.00
CA ASN A 516 17.92 10.53 -7.96
C ASN A 516 19.20 10.01 -7.28
N LEU A 517 19.05 9.02 -6.39
CA LEU A 517 20.14 8.43 -5.63
C LEU A 517 20.98 7.50 -6.52
N PRO A 518 22.30 7.37 -6.26
CA PRO A 518 23.15 6.38 -6.92
C PRO A 518 22.60 4.95 -6.78
N ALA A 519 22.65 4.16 -7.85
CA ALA A 519 22.11 2.79 -7.89
C ALA A 519 22.62 1.88 -6.76
N GLY A 520 23.90 2.02 -6.37
CA GLY A 520 24.49 1.26 -5.26
C GLY A 520 23.83 1.57 -3.90
N ILE A 521 23.42 2.81 -3.66
CA ILE A 521 22.73 3.23 -2.44
C ILE A 521 21.31 2.66 -2.40
N ILE A 522 20.58 2.73 -3.53
CA ILE A 522 19.25 2.14 -3.66
C ILE A 522 19.30 0.64 -3.39
N LYS A 523 20.27 -0.08 -3.96
CA LYS A 523 20.42 -1.51 -3.72
C LYS A 523 20.75 -1.83 -2.26
N ALA A 524 21.59 -1.02 -1.62
CA ALA A 524 21.89 -1.17 -0.19
C ALA A 524 20.64 -0.96 0.68
N PHE A 525 19.81 0.05 0.40
CA PHE A 525 18.54 0.26 1.10
C PHE A 525 17.54 -0.87 0.85
N GLU A 526 17.48 -1.40 -0.38
CA GLU A 526 16.62 -2.53 -0.72
C GLU A 526 16.95 -3.75 0.14
N ILE A 527 18.23 -4.14 0.17
CA ILE A 527 18.71 -5.27 0.97
C ILE A 527 18.46 -5.03 2.45
N CYS A 528 18.74 -3.81 2.95
CA CYS A 528 18.51 -3.44 4.34
C CYS A 528 17.03 -3.57 4.74
N LEU A 529 16.12 -3.01 3.94
CA LEU A 529 14.68 -3.07 4.22
C LEU A 529 14.14 -4.50 4.13
N GLN A 530 14.54 -5.27 3.11
CA GLN A 530 14.18 -6.70 3.01
C GLN A 530 14.66 -7.48 4.23
N PHE A 531 15.89 -7.23 4.68
CA PHE A 531 16.44 -7.86 5.88
C PHE A 531 15.66 -7.48 7.14
N VAL A 532 15.28 -6.22 7.30
CA VAL A 532 14.45 -5.77 8.44
C VAL A 532 13.08 -6.45 8.43
N VAL A 533 12.42 -6.55 7.26
CA VAL A 533 11.15 -7.28 7.11
C VAL A 533 11.32 -8.74 7.54
N LEU A 534 12.36 -9.41 7.05
CA LEU A 534 12.66 -10.81 7.41
C LEU A 534 12.95 -10.97 8.91
N LEU A 535 13.71 -10.07 9.52
CA LEU A 535 13.98 -10.09 10.96
C LEU A 535 12.70 -9.99 11.79
N MET A 536 11.73 -9.17 11.38
CA MET A 536 10.44 -9.05 12.09
C MET A 536 9.59 -10.33 11.97
N VAL A 537 9.59 -10.98 10.80
CA VAL A 537 8.92 -12.28 10.62
C VAL A 537 9.62 -13.35 11.47
N LEU A 538 10.95 -13.43 11.41
CA LEU A 538 11.74 -14.37 12.20
C LEU A 538 11.58 -14.13 13.71
N TYR A 539 11.42 -12.89 14.14
CA TYR A 539 11.09 -12.55 15.52
C TYR A 539 9.74 -13.14 15.94
N CYS A 540 8.69 -12.95 15.12
CA CYS A 540 7.37 -13.52 15.39
C CYS A 540 7.41 -15.06 15.36
N ALA A 541 8.20 -15.65 14.46
CA ALA A 541 8.39 -17.10 14.36
C ALA A 541 9.13 -17.65 15.58
N TYR A 542 10.20 -16.98 16.02
CA TYR A 542 10.94 -17.34 17.23
C TYR A 542 10.04 -17.29 18.47
N ARG A 543 9.17 -16.27 18.55
CA ARG A 543 8.19 -16.18 19.62
C ARG A 543 7.20 -17.36 19.57
N ALA A 544 6.62 -17.64 18.41
CA ALA A 544 5.71 -18.76 18.22
C ALA A 544 6.38 -20.10 18.59
N TYR A 545 7.64 -20.28 18.20
CA TYR A 545 8.49 -21.41 18.61
C TYR A 545 8.65 -21.49 20.14
N ARG A 546 9.03 -20.39 20.79
CA ARG A 546 9.28 -20.35 22.25
C ARG A 546 8.00 -20.64 23.04
N GLU A 547 6.87 -20.13 22.60
CA GLU A 547 5.56 -20.32 23.23
C GLU A 547 4.86 -21.61 22.74
N ASN A 548 5.50 -22.39 21.87
CA ASN A 548 4.97 -23.57 21.19
C ASN A 548 3.58 -23.35 20.56
N ARG A 549 3.36 -22.18 19.97
CA ARG A 549 2.12 -21.81 19.28
C ARG A 549 2.20 -22.22 17.83
N LEU A 550 1.39 -23.20 17.44
CA LEU A 550 1.35 -23.72 16.08
C LEU A 550 0.59 -22.80 15.11
N LEU A 551 -0.42 -22.09 15.63
CA LEU A 551 -1.25 -21.11 14.92
C LEU A 551 -1.16 -19.77 15.65
N ASP A 552 -0.07 -19.03 15.45
CA ASP A 552 0.15 -17.72 16.06
C ASP A 552 -0.35 -16.57 15.14
N PRO A 553 -1.31 -15.73 15.58
CA PRO A 553 -1.87 -14.65 14.77
C PRO A 553 -0.84 -13.58 14.37
N TYR A 554 0.18 -13.33 15.22
CA TYR A 554 1.23 -12.34 14.94
C TYR A 554 2.16 -12.84 13.84
N LEU A 555 2.59 -14.10 13.94
CA LEU A 555 3.34 -14.76 12.87
C LEU A 555 2.54 -14.73 11.56
N PHE A 556 1.23 -14.98 11.62
CA PHE A 556 0.40 -15.09 10.42
C PHE A 556 0.25 -13.76 9.68
N LEU A 557 -0.01 -12.68 10.42
CA LEU A 557 -0.02 -11.34 9.83
C LEU A 557 1.38 -10.93 9.35
N SER A 558 2.45 -11.26 10.09
CA SER A 558 3.82 -10.96 9.66
C SER A 558 4.21 -11.67 8.36
N CYS A 559 3.86 -12.96 8.20
CA CYS A 559 4.04 -13.71 6.97
C CYS A 559 3.24 -13.10 5.82
N THR A 560 2.01 -12.66 6.07
CA THR A 560 1.18 -11.98 5.07
C THR A 560 1.82 -10.67 4.60
N LEU A 561 2.28 -9.84 5.53
CA LEU A 561 2.92 -8.56 5.23
C LEU A 561 4.24 -8.77 4.47
N ALA A 562 5.01 -9.80 4.80
CA ALA A 562 6.21 -10.16 4.06
C ALA A 562 5.88 -10.73 2.67
N ALA A 563 4.82 -11.52 2.52
CA ALA A 563 4.32 -11.96 1.21
C ALA A 563 3.88 -10.79 0.32
N LEU A 564 3.38 -9.69 0.92
CA LEU A 564 3.02 -8.46 0.20
C LEU A 564 4.23 -7.59 -0.17
N THR A 565 5.28 -7.58 0.66
CA THR A 565 6.36 -6.57 0.54
C THR A 565 7.67 -7.10 -0.04
N LEU A 566 7.97 -8.39 0.11
CA LEU A 566 9.24 -8.98 -0.36
C LEU A 566 9.30 -9.26 -1.87
N PRO A 567 8.24 -9.75 -2.54
CA PRO A 567 8.31 -9.98 -3.99
C PRO A 567 8.65 -8.70 -4.74
N ALA A 568 9.54 -8.77 -5.73
CA ALA A 568 9.93 -7.59 -6.51
C ALA A 568 8.70 -6.91 -7.18
N LEU A 569 7.74 -7.72 -7.64
CA LEU A 569 6.48 -7.28 -8.19
C LEU A 569 5.34 -7.64 -7.22
N SER A 570 4.88 -6.66 -6.47
CA SER A 570 3.67 -6.78 -5.64
C SER A 570 2.82 -5.53 -5.83
N HIS A 571 1.72 -5.71 -6.54
CA HIS A 571 0.81 -4.62 -6.88
C HIS A 571 -0.41 -4.62 -5.98
N ASP A 572 -1.08 -3.48 -5.87
CA ASP A 572 -2.17 -3.28 -4.92
C ASP A 572 -3.34 -4.26 -4.99
N TYR A 573 -3.51 -5.00 -6.09
CA TYR A 573 -4.49 -6.09 -6.16
C TYR A 573 -4.26 -7.19 -5.10
N THR A 574 -3.01 -7.36 -4.61
CA THR A 574 -2.67 -8.33 -3.56
C THR A 574 -3.14 -7.88 -2.17
N LEU A 575 -3.45 -6.59 -1.96
CA LEU A 575 -3.93 -6.08 -0.67
C LEU A 575 -5.25 -6.71 -0.22
N SER A 576 -6.02 -7.25 -1.18
CA SER A 576 -7.31 -7.92 -0.94
C SER A 576 -7.20 -9.08 0.06
N TYR A 577 -6.09 -9.82 0.09
CA TYR A 577 -5.91 -10.94 1.02
C TYR A 577 -5.38 -10.53 2.41
N LEU A 578 -5.05 -9.26 2.64
CA LEU A 578 -4.61 -8.75 3.95
C LEU A 578 -5.73 -8.75 4.99
N VAL A 579 -6.98 -8.65 4.54
CA VAL A 579 -8.16 -8.46 5.39
C VAL A 579 -8.34 -9.60 6.40
N GLY A 580 -8.20 -10.85 5.97
CA GLY A 580 -8.35 -12.02 6.85
C GLY A 580 -7.34 -12.07 8.00
N PRO A 581 -6.03 -12.03 7.73
CA PRO A 581 -4.99 -11.97 8.76
C PRO A 581 -5.18 -10.83 9.77
N VAL A 582 -5.61 -9.65 9.31
CA VAL A 582 -5.91 -8.52 10.21
C VAL A 582 -7.14 -8.80 11.08
N ILE A 583 -8.23 -9.31 10.49
CA ILE A 583 -9.42 -9.73 11.25
C ILE A 583 -9.04 -10.73 12.35
N TRP A 584 -8.24 -11.75 12.03
CA TRP A 584 -7.86 -12.77 13.00
C TRP A 584 -7.02 -12.20 14.13
N LEU A 585 -6.00 -11.37 13.84
CA LEU A 585 -5.20 -10.73 14.87
C LEU A 585 -6.05 -9.83 15.78
N LEU A 586 -6.93 -9.00 15.21
CA LEU A 586 -7.77 -8.10 15.99
C LEU A 586 -8.79 -8.87 16.85
N ALA A 587 -9.33 -9.98 16.34
CA ALA A 587 -10.23 -10.84 17.09
C ALA A 587 -9.51 -11.50 18.27
N TYR A 588 -8.30 -12.04 18.03
CA TYR A 588 -7.44 -12.58 19.08
C TYR A 588 -7.13 -11.53 20.17
N LEU A 589 -6.82 -10.30 19.76
CA LEU A 589 -6.56 -9.22 20.69
C LEU A 589 -7.81 -8.83 21.50
N GLU A 590 -9.01 -8.79 20.90
CA GLU A 590 -10.26 -8.49 21.62
C GLU A 590 -10.65 -9.63 22.58
N GLU A 591 -10.46 -10.90 22.18
CA GLU A 591 -10.70 -12.07 23.04
C GLU A 591 -9.82 -12.01 24.30
N ASN A 592 -8.51 -11.78 24.15
CA ASN A 592 -7.59 -11.66 25.29
C ASN A 592 -7.86 -10.43 26.18
N GLN A 593 -8.60 -9.44 25.69
CA GLN A 593 -8.98 -8.26 26.47
C GLN A 593 -10.24 -8.48 27.30
N ALA A 594 -11.14 -9.36 26.85
CA ALA A 594 -12.34 -9.70 27.57
C ALA A 594 -12.03 -10.43 28.89
N ASP A 595 -10.93 -11.19 28.92
CA ASP A 595 -10.43 -11.83 30.13
C ASP A 595 -9.98 -10.78 31.16
N SER A 596 -10.32 -11.00 32.44
CA SER A 596 -10.25 -9.98 33.52
C SER A 596 -8.87 -9.38 33.79
N SER A 597 -7.79 -10.01 33.35
CA SER A 597 -6.42 -9.47 33.38
C SER A 597 -6.11 -8.51 32.21
N GLY A 598 -6.78 -8.68 31.05
CA GLY A 598 -6.58 -7.90 29.83
C GLY A 598 -7.19 -6.50 29.87
N GLN A 599 -8.28 -6.30 30.62
CA GLN A 599 -8.88 -4.97 30.80
C GLN A 599 -7.93 -3.99 31.50
N ALA A 600 -7.08 -4.49 32.42
CA ALA A 600 -6.05 -3.68 33.07
C ALA A 600 -4.93 -3.26 32.10
N ALA A 601 -4.58 -4.12 31.13
CA ALA A 601 -3.53 -3.85 30.16
C ALA A 601 -3.91 -2.80 29.10
N LEU A 602 -5.17 -2.73 28.66
CA LEU A 602 -5.65 -1.59 27.88
C LEU A 602 -5.92 -0.35 28.72
N ALA A 603 -6.38 -0.51 29.96
CA ALA A 603 -6.48 0.61 30.89
C ALA A 603 -5.10 1.25 31.13
N ALA A 604 -4.02 0.48 31.05
CA ALA A 604 -2.64 0.98 31.10
C ALA A 604 -2.19 1.69 29.80
N GLY A 605 -3.00 1.72 28.74
CA GLY A 605 -2.77 2.45 27.50
C GLY A 605 -1.61 1.95 26.63
N GLN A 606 -0.85 0.95 27.09
CA GLN A 606 0.40 0.55 26.45
C GLN A 606 0.15 0.00 25.05
N ASN A 607 -0.82 -0.90 24.86
CA ASN A 607 -1.13 -1.54 23.57
C ASN A 607 -1.95 -0.69 22.60
N LEU A 608 -2.49 0.44 23.06
CA LEU A 608 -3.41 1.25 22.26
C LEU A 608 -2.73 1.82 21.01
N ILE A 609 -1.53 2.40 21.15
CA ILE A 609 -0.85 3.07 20.04
C ILE A 609 -0.57 2.12 18.86
N PRO A 610 0.06 0.93 19.05
CA PRO A 610 0.26 0.00 17.94
C PRO A 610 -1.04 -0.50 17.30
N ILE A 611 -2.10 -0.70 18.09
CA ILE A 611 -3.42 -1.11 17.57
C ILE A 611 -4.00 -0.01 16.68
N VAL A 612 -4.01 1.24 17.17
CA VAL A 612 -4.54 2.38 16.43
C VAL A 612 -3.76 2.60 15.14
N LEU A 613 -2.43 2.55 15.19
CA LEU A 613 -1.59 2.68 13.99
C LEU A 613 -1.82 1.53 13.00
N LEU A 614 -1.90 0.29 13.48
CA LEU A 614 -2.17 -0.87 12.63
C LEU A 614 -3.51 -0.72 11.92
N VAL A 615 -4.59 -0.39 12.64
CA VAL A 615 -5.93 -0.21 12.09
C VAL A 615 -5.98 0.99 11.14
N PHE A 616 -5.31 2.07 11.48
CA PHE A 616 -5.21 3.26 10.63
C PHE A 616 -4.51 2.96 9.31
N CYS A 617 -3.34 2.31 9.34
CA CYS A 617 -2.63 1.90 8.14
C CYS A 617 -3.43 0.89 7.32
N PHE A 618 -4.04 -0.11 7.98
CA PHE A 618 -4.85 -1.14 7.33
C PHE A 618 -6.04 -0.55 6.59
N THR A 619 -6.87 0.26 7.25
CA THR A 619 -8.05 0.88 6.61
C THR A 619 -7.66 1.80 5.45
N GLY A 620 -6.48 2.43 5.51
CA GLY A 620 -5.93 3.20 4.40
C GLY A 620 -5.67 2.36 3.14
N THR A 621 -5.41 1.05 3.27
CA THR A 621 -5.18 0.16 2.11
C THR A 621 -6.44 -0.09 1.27
N PHE A 622 -7.64 0.21 1.79
CA PHE A 622 -8.89 0.05 1.04
C PHE A 622 -9.09 1.10 -0.06
N PHE A 623 -8.37 2.21 0.01
CA PHE A 623 -8.52 3.34 -0.89
C PHE A 623 -7.43 3.33 -1.97
N SER A 624 -7.81 3.77 -3.17
CA SER A 624 -6.91 3.85 -4.32
C SER A 624 -5.74 4.78 -4.04
N TYR A 625 -4.56 4.44 -4.55
CA TYR A 625 -3.41 5.35 -4.49
C TYR A 625 -3.68 6.65 -5.25
N LEU A 626 -4.53 6.63 -6.29
CA LEU A 626 -4.89 7.81 -7.07
C LEU A 626 -5.63 8.87 -6.24
N GLN A 627 -6.28 8.43 -5.16
CA GLN A 627 -7.02 9.28 -4.23
C GLN A 627 -6.17 9.77 -3.06
N LYS A 628 -4.88 9.42 -3.04
CA LYS A 628 -3.97 9.77 -1.95
C LYS A 628 -2.95 10.82 -2.39
N PRO A 629 -2.48 11.67 -1.46
CA PRO A 629 -1.34 12.52 -1.73
C PRO A 629 -0.12 11.68 -2.10
N VAL A 630 0.77 12.24 -2.92
CA VAL A 630 1.96 11.58 -3.49
C VAL A 630 2.73 10.75 -2.44
N LEU A 631 2.97 11.31 -1.25
CA LEU A 631 3.69 10.65 -0.16
C LEU A 631 3.04 9.36 0.38
N LEU A 632 1.73 9.20 0.17
CA LEU A 632 0.91 8.10 0.66
C LEU A 632 0.38 7.21 -0.46
N GLN A 633 0.74 7.49 -1.71
CA GLN A 633 0.31 6.68 -2.86
C GLN A 633 0.90 5.28 -2.79
N ASN A 634 2.19 5.17 -2.47
CA ASN A 634 2.81 3.87 -2.25
C ASN A 634 2.36 3.28 -0.90
N GLN A 635 1.87 2.04 -0.91
CA GLN A 635 1.33 1.40 0.30
C GLN A 635 2.40 0.75 1.17
N PHE A 636 3.65 0.62 0.70
CA PHE A 636 4.74 -0.02 1.45
C PHE A 636 4.94 0.57 2.86
N PRO A 637 4.98 1.91 3.08
CA PRO A 637 5.13 2.46 4.43
C PRO A 637 4.01 2.03 5.38
N ALA A 638 2.77 1.96 4.90
CA ALA A 638 1.63 1.49 5.70
C ALA A 638 1.79 0.01 6.06
N LEU A 639 2.16 -0.84 5.09
CA LEU A 639 2.44 -2.26 5.30
C LEU A 639 3.59 -2.49 6.30
N PHE A 640 4.65 -1.69 6.19
CA PHE A 640 5.80 -1.75 7.08
C PHE A 640 5.45 -1.31 8.51
N ILE A 641 4.67 -0.23 8.69
CA ILE A 641 4.16 0.19 10.00
C ILE A 641 3.29 -0.90 10.62
N MET A 642 2.44 -1.57 9.84
CA MET A 642 1.66 -2.72 10.33
C MET A 642 2.56 -3.86 10.80
N LEU A 643 3.67 -4.14 10.11
CA LEU A 643 4.63 -5.19 10.50
C LEU A 643 5.34 -4.83 11.80
N VAL A 644 5.79 -3.58 11.95
CA VAL A 644 6.36 -3.05 13.19
C VAL A 644 5.36 -3.16 14.34
N CYS A 645 4.12 -2.72 14.13
CA CYS A 645 3.07 -2.80 15.14
C CYS A 645 2.77 -4.25 15.55
N THR A 646 2.75 -5.17 14.58
CA THR A 646 2.57 -6.61 14.81
C THR A 646 3.68 -7.17 15.69
N ALA A 647 4.95 -6.87 15.39
CA ALA A 647 6.09 -7.31 16.19
C ALA A 647 6.09 -6.68 17.60
N LEU A 648 5.72 -5.40 17.74
CA LEU A 648 5.61 -4.73 19.04
C LEU A 648 4.50 -5.32 19.91
N LEU A 649 3.34 -5.61 19.32
CA LEU A 649 2.25 -6.28 20.01
C LEU A 649 2.65 -7.69 20.41
N ALA A 650 3.36 -8.40 19.52
CA ALA A 650 3.86 -9.75 19.80
C ALA A 650 4.80 -9.76 21.02
N LYS A 651 5.73 -8.81 21.08
CA LYS A 651 6.66 -8.66 22.21
C LYS A 651 5.96 -8.50 23.55
N ARG A 652 4.87 -7.74 23.57
CA ARG A 652 4.16 -7.37 24.79
C ARG A 652 3.26 -8.49 25.32
N ASP A 653 2.69 -9.27 24.42
CA ASP A 653 1.88 -10.44 24.79
C ASP A 653 2.72 -11.47 25.57
N THR A 654 4.00 -11.66 25.21
CA THR A 654 4.93 -12.54 25.95
C THR A 654 5.19 -12.11 27.40
N THR A 655 5.26 -10.80 27.66
CA THR A 655 5.51 -10.29 29.03
C THR A 655 4.36 -10.56 30.00
N THR A 656 3.14 -10.72 29.50
CA THR A 656 1.97 -11.00 30.35
C THR A 656 1.99 -12.45 30.80
N VAL A 657 2.23 -13.39 29.88
CA VAL A 657 2.26 -14.84 30.18
C VAL A 657 3.35 -15.20 31.19
N MET A 658 4.53 -14.57 31.13
CA MET A 658 5.60 -14.85 32.11
C MET A 658 5.29 -14.33 33.52
N LYS A 659 4.51 -13.26 33.66
CA LYS A 659 4.12 -12.75 34.98
C LYS A 659 3.12 -13.64 35.71
N ASP A 660 2.28 -14.35 34.97
CA ASP A 660 1.29 -15.26 35.57
C ASP A 660 1.92 -16.59 36.02
N LEU A 661 3.15 -16.89 35.58
CA LEU A 661 3.91 -18.10 35.94
C LEU A 661 4.89 -17.90 37.09
N THR A 662 5.11 -16.65 37.53
CA THR A 662 6.00 -16.26 38.64
C THR A 662 5.20 -15.70 39.80
#